data_AF-A0A450UTM9-F1
#
_entry.id   AF-A0A450UTM9-F1
#
_cell.length_a   1.000
_cell.length_b   1.000
_cell.length_c   1.000
_cell.angle_alpha   90.00
_cell.angle_beta   90.00
_cell.angle_gamma   90.00
#
_symmetry.space_group_name_H-M   'P 1'
#
loop_
_entity.id
_entity.type
_entity.pdbx_description
1 polymer ?
#
loop_
_entity_poly.entity_id
_entity_poly.type
_entity_poly.pdbx_seq_one_letter_code
_entity_poly.pdbx_strand_id
1 'polypeptide(L)'
;MSLHFLTHGGCGRADLLVLLETHRHIGPATGADADSMAALLGFHPRADLPPKVLDAAEIAEFLGKTVPSSGDTVPPLRVEADKKLERATFWQPVIFRLVDREYSEPKPTDPALATEPVSWGHKDKHRTPPSVPALAPWSALHSHLRNALAIHRGRRQLDIQRLVAKISRFQPLGRLPWRRRTGWGNGLQVIDDRSRHLEPYLTDHAWVGGTLSRLFADYALEWGLIDEVLEEPLLRVPGDRLIRYCPPSAGMGILVLSDLGCLSRTPIARNRWLTLGRKWLETGYRPVALSPAIPGYREEGLSEFFHILHWEPRATGTDETLMEGVEKLLRLLSSAIRIEPGLLRTIRLGFPDDMPPAAAEALFWQHRDLQETNSVAATLDVSAAEGLRTDFANEKNTPLEYRKEIVALLRNWRTHLPDEIWFEEILTLKEYLAEAFPAEYEQDLEEAHARFRQLGIQARGGKHPPLSPGALAWAGRFFRRAPRKLADEPELRPLRAAALRGESGIDENPIRSLTVILQGEDLVFGEGRQTSSGSLLGRLETQDGLIDCEPVLGWEEDRALFWETAASPAWAQAWGKDEYGPWVTFQIGDVVQRLRWCPPGRFLMGSPKDEPGRWNNESPQHEVVLGEGFWLFDTPVTQKLWQAVMGDNPSRFKGDDRPVEQVSWDDTQAFIVWLNGKLPGLELSLPSEAQWEYCLPCRNHDSSV
;
A
#
# COMPACT_ATOMS: atom_id res chain seq x y z
N MET A 1 -15.02 -15.37 -45.01
CA MET A 1 -14.75 -14.45 -46.12
C MET A 1 -15.30 -13.09 -45.73
N SER A 2 -14.42 -12.14 -45.40
CA SER A 2 -14.62 -10.68 -45.38
C SER A 2 -13.40 -10.06 -44.68
N LEU A 3 -12.71 -9.15 -45.35
CA LEU A 3 -11.55 -8.45 -44.82
C LEU A 3 -11.99 -7.33 -43.85
N HIS A 4 -11.18 -7.05 -42.84
CA HIS A 4 -10.94 -5.68 -42.40
C HIS A 4 -9.43 -5.41 -42.39
N PHE A 5 -9.07 -4.14 -42.53
CA PHE A 5 -7.83 -3.71 -43.19
C PHE A 5 -6.57 -3.77 -42.32
N LEU A 6 -5.45 -4.01 -43.01
CA LEU A 6 -4.13 -3.57 -42.60
C LEU A 6 -4.07 -2.03 -42.58
N THR A 7 -3.97 -1.47 -41.38
CA THR A 7 -2.89 -0.55 -41.03
C THR A 7 -1.89 -1.41 -40.25
N HIS A 8 -0.61 -1.50 -40.57
CA HIS A 8 0.36 -0.40 -40.64
C HIS A 8 1.02 -0.30 -42.04
N GLY A 9 2.20 0.33 -42.13
CA GLY A 9 2.92 0.65 -43.36
C GLY A 9 3.06 -0.52 -44.35
N GLY A 10 3.07 -0.19 -45.65
CA GLY A 10 2.81 -1.13 -46.72
C GLY A 10 3.75 -2.34 -46.76
N CYS A 11 3.16 -3.54 -46.77
CA CYS A 11 3.84 -4.77 -47.15
C CYS A 11 4.39 -4.65 -48.58
N GLY A 12 5.69 -4.84 -48.72
CA GLY A 12 6.35 -4.86 -50.01
C GLY A 12 5.91 -6.07 -50.83
N ARG A 13 5.97 -5.95 -52.16
CA ARG A 13 5.71 -7.09 -53.06
C ARG A 13 6.65 -8.28 -52.81
N ALA A 14 7.81 -8.04 -52.19
CA ALA A 14 8.76 -9.08 -51.78
C ALA A 14 8.26 -9.87 -50.56
N ASP A 15 7.66 -9.20 -49.57
CA ASP A 15 7.16 -9.84 -48.34
C ASP A 15 6.00 -10.80 -48.65
N LEU A 16 5.17 -10.44 -49.65
CA LEU A 16 4.12 -11.30 -50.19
C LEU A 16 4.64 -12.58 -50.85
N LEU A 17 5.82 -12.55 -51.49
CA LEU A 17 6.48 -13.75 -52.04
C LEU A 17 6.99 -14.66 -50.92
N VAL A 18 7.66 -14.09 -49.91
CA VAL A 18 8.19 -14.82 -48.75
C VAL A 18 7.08 -15.51 -47.94
N LEU A 19 5.95 -14.83 -47.71
CA LEU A 19 4.77 -15.37 -47.02
C LEU A 19 4.11 -16.54 -47.77
N LEU A 20 4.09 -16.51 -49.10
CA LEU A 20 3.52 -17.58 -49.90
C LEU A 20 4.46 -18.79 -50.03
N GLU A 21 5.78 -18.57 -49.99
CA GLU A 21 6.77 -19.65 -49.98
C GLU A 21 6.85 -20.36 -48.61
N THR A 22 6.78 -19.62 -47.49
CA THR A 22 6.77 -20.20 -46.13
C THR A 22 5.52 -21.01 -45.80
N HIS A 23 4.44 -20.94 -46.59
CA HIS A 23 3.22 -21.72 -46.40
C HIS A 23 3.03 -22.89 -47.38
N ARG A 24 4.07 -23.28 -48.14
CA ARG A 24 4.07 -24.43 -49.08
C ARG A 24 3.82 -25.83 -48.46
N HIS A 25 3.59 -25.96 -47.16
CA HIS A 25 3.41 -27.25 -46.46
C HIS A 25 1.96 -27.63 -46.12
N ILE A 26 0.94 -26.88 -46.57
CA ILE A 26 -0.48 -27.19 -46.33
C ILE A 26 -1.22 -27.55 -47.64
N GLY A 27 -1.16 -28.82 -48.04
CA GLY A 27 -2.05 -29.38 -49.07
C GLY A 27 -1.60 -29.21 -50.54
N PRO A 28 -2.18 -29.99 -51.48
CA PRO A 28 -1.47 -30.34 -52.71
C PRO A 28 -1.67 -29.41 -53.91
N ALA A 29 -0.56 -29.15 -54.60
CA ALA A 29 -0.42 -29.06 -56.06
C ALA A 29 -1.47 -28.25 -56.85
N THR A 30 -1.23 -26.94 -56.96
CA THR A 30 -1.34 -26.27 -58.26
C THR A 30 -0.02 -25.56 -58.56
N GLY A 31 0.66 -25.97 -59.64
CA GLY A 31 2.02 -25.55 -59.97
C GLY A 31 2.12 -24.13 -60.53
N ALA A 32 1.92 -23.13 -59.66
CA ALA A 32 2.47 -21.80 -59.87
C ALA A 32 3.90 -21.80 -59.30
N ASP A 33 4.89 -21.88 -60.18
CA ASP A 33 6.29 -21.79 -59.75
C ASP A 33 6.62 -20.34 -59.35
N ALA A 34 7.56 -20.16 -58.43
CA ALA A 34 7.78 -18.86 -57.76
C ALA A 34 8.07 -17.74 -58.76
N ASP A 35 8.83 -18.04 -59.83
CA ASP A 35 9.16 -17.13 -60.92
C ASP A 35 7.93 -16.61 -61.68
N SER A 36 6.88 -17.42 -61.83
CA SER A 36 5.64 -17.02 -62.50
C SER A 36 4.85 -16.01 -61.67
N MET A 37 4.89 -16.13 -60.34
CA MET A 37 4.28 -15.17 -59.42
C MET A 37 5.11 -13.90 -59.26
N ALA A 38 6.44 -14.00 -59.28
CA ALA A 38 7.33 -12.83 -59.28
C ALA A 38 7.13 -11.94 -60.52
N ALA A 39 7.00 -12.55 -61.70
CA ALA A 39 6.68 -11.83 -62.94
C ALA A 39 5.30 -11.15 -62.89
N LEU A 40 4.28 -11.81 -62.32
CA LEU A 40 2.93 -11.27 -62.13
C LEU A 40 2.88 -10.06 -61.17
N LEU A 41 3.80 -10.00 -60.20
CA LEU A 41 3.99 -8.87 -59.30
C LEU A 41 4.92 -7.77 -59.89
N GLY A 42 5.37 -7.93 -61.13
CA GLY A 42 6.20 -6.95 -61.83
C GLY A 42 7.67 -6.94 -61.40
N PHE A 43 8.16 -8.03 -60.80
CA PHE A 43 9.59 -8.24 -60.62
C PHE A 43 10.18 -8.90 -61.86
N HIS A 44 11.30 -8.35 -62.33
CA HIS A 44 12.14 -8.97 -63.35
C HIS A 44 13.48 -9.34 -62.72
N PRO A 45 14.06 -10.52 -63.03
CA PRO A 45 15.38 -10.90 -62.55
C PRO A 45 16.41 -9.87 -63.04
N ARG A 46 17.06 -9.20 -62.10
CA ARG A 46 18.00 -8.11 -62.39
C ARG A 46 19.42 -8.66 -62.32
N ALA A 47 20.10 -8.71 -63.47
CA ALA A 47 21.50 -9.12 -63.54
C ALA A 47 22.42 -8.13 -62.82
N ASP A 48 23.48 -8.65 -62.21
CA ASP A 48 24.40 -7.88 -61.35
C ASP A 48 25.03 -6.69 -62.08
N LEU A 49 24.88 -5.50 -61.49
CA LEU A 49 25.64 -4.30 -61.83
C LEU A 49 26.15 -3.66 -60.54
N PRO A 50 27.44 -3.31 -60.45
CA PRO A 50 28.02 -2.73 -59.24
C PRO A 50 27.48 -1.32 -58.97
N PRO A 51 27.44 -0.87 -57.70
CA PRO A 51 26.86 0.42 -57.34
C PRO A 51 27.67 1.60 -57.90
N LYS A 52 26.96 2.60 -58.45
CA LYS A 52 27.55 3.88 -58.88
C LYS A 52 27.91 4.69 -57.63
N VAL A 53 29.18 5.05 -57.49
CA VAL A 53 29.63 6.04 -56.50
C VAL A 53 29.33 7.43 -57.05
N LEU A 54 28.60 8.25 -56.29
CA LEU A 54 28.37 9.67 -56.60
C LEU A 54 29.62 10.47 -56.23
N ASP A 55 29.96 11.49 -57.02
CA ASP A 55 31.17 12.29 -56.77
C ASP A 55 30.91 13.54 -55.89
N ALA A 56 32.00 14.18 -55.47
CA ALA A 56 31.94 15.32 -54.55
C ALA A 56 31.25 16.57 -55.12
N ALA A 57 31.11 16.70 -56.46
CA ALA A 57 30.36 17.78 -57.09
C ALA A 57 28.84 17.56 -57.01
N GLU A 58 28.38 16.32 -57.23
CA GLU A 58 26.96 15.94 -57.07
C GLU A 58 26.50 16.16 -55.59
N ILE A 59 27.39 15.95 -54.62
CA ILE A 59 27.12 16.20 -53.18
C ILE A 59 27.13 17.71 -52.85
N ALA A 60 28.00 18.51 -53.47
CA ALA A 60 28.08 19.95 -53.23
C ALA A 60 26.84 20.71 -53.76
N GLU A 61 26.29 20.28 -54.89
CA GLU A 61 25.06 20.83 -55.48
C GLU A 61 23.85 20.61 -54.55
N PHE A 62 23.73 19.41 -53.94
CA PHE A 62 22.65 19.07 -53.01
C PHE A 62 22.68 19.88 -51.69
N LEU A 63 23.86 20.37 -51.28
CA LEU A 63 24.06 21.07 -50.00
C LEU A 63 24.21 22.60 -50.12
N GLY A 64 24.14 23.16 -51.33
CA GLY A 64 24.05 24.61 -51.56
C GLY A 64 25.26 25.42 -51.09
N LYS A 65 26.49 24.87 -51.18
CA LYS A 65 27.74 25.53 -50.74
C LYS A 65 28.86 25.37 -51.75
N THR A 66 29.68 26.42 -51.91
CA THR A 66 30.85 26.42 -52.79
C THR A 66 32.05 25.72 -52.14
N VAL A 67 32.69 24.82 -52.90
CA VAL A 67 33.83 24.00 -52.48
C VAL A 67 35.11 24.84 -52.26
N PRO A 68 35.81 24.72 -51.11
CA PRO A 68 37.15 25.29 -50.93
C PRO A 68 38.22 24.51 -51.72
N SER A 69 39.14 25.22 -52.34
CA SER A 69 40.18 24.63 -53.20
C SER A 69 41.33 23.97 -52.43
N SER A 70 41.62 22.72 -52.79
CA SER A 70 42.94 22.06 -52.79
C SER A 70 43.87 22.20 -51.59
N GLY A 71 44.25 21.05 -51.00
CA GLY A 71 45.61 20.88 -50.48
C GLY A 71 45.74 20.42 -49.03
N ASP A 72 45.24 19.23 -48.71
CA ASP A 72 46.01 18.29 -47.89
C ASP A 72 45.53 16.85 -48.11
N THR A 73 46.44 15.96 -48.48
CA THR A 73 46.14 14.55 -48.75
C THR A 73 46.16 13.74 -47.46
N VAL A 74 44.99 13.46 -46.89
CA VAL A 74 44.87 12.43 -45.84
C VAL A 74 45.17 11.06 -46.50
N PRO A 75 46.16 10.30 -46.02
CA PRO A 75 46.46 8.99 -46.59
C PRO A 75 45.30 8.02 -46.34
N PRO A 76 45.06 7.05 -47.25
CA PRO A 76 44.01 6.07 -47.04
C PRO A 76 44.32 5.25 -45.79
N LEU A 77 43.39 5.25 -44.83
CA LEU A 77 43.47 4.40 -43.64
C LEU A 77 43.38 2.93 -44.07
N ARG A 78 44.54 2.31 -44.30
CA ARG A 78 44.67 0.86 -44.26
C ARG A 78 44.36 0.44 -42.84
N VAL A 79 43.14 -0.03 -42.60
CA VAL A 79 42.84 -0.84 -41.42
C VAL A 79 43.61 -2.15 -41.61
N GLU A 80 44.67 -2.32 -40.83
CA GLU A 80 45.40 -3.59 -40.78
C GLU A 80 44.43 -4.68 -40.33
N ALA A 81 44.23 -5.67 -41.19
CA ALA A 81 43.40 -6.84 -40.92
C ALA A 81 44.11 -7.81 -39.97
N ASP A 82 44.52 -7.33 -38.79
CA ASP A 82 45.08 -8.15 -37.71
C ASP A 82 44.91 -7.50 -36.32
N LYS A 83 43.69 -7.03 -36.04
CA LYS A 83 43.13 -7.16 -34.69
C LYS A 83 41.97 -8.15 -34.75
N LYS A 84 42.10 -9.26 -34.01
CA LYS A 84 40.95 -10.14 -33.70
C LYS A 84 39.83 -9.27 -33.14
N LEU A 85 38.64 -9.41 -33.70
CA LEU A 85 37.41 -8.93 -33.08
C LEU A 85 37.31 -9.54 -31.67
N GLU A 86 37.45 -8.72 -30.64
CA GLU A 86 36.96 -9.10 -29.31
C GLU A 86 35.43 -9.17 -29.39
N ARG A 87 34.88 -10.27 -28.87
CA ARG A 87 33.51 -10.70 -29.18
C ARG A 87 32.49 -9.77 -28.52
N ALA A 88 31.75 -9.01 -29.33
CA ALA A 88 30.46 -8.45 -28.93
C ALA A 88 29.38 -9.55 -28.99
N THR A 89 28.75 -9.84 -27.86
CA THR A 89 27.88 -11.01 -27.69
C THR A 89 26.41 -10.66 -27.91
N PHE A 90 25.88 -10.98 -29.09
CA PHE A 90 24.44 -10.98 -29.36
C PHE A 90 23.90 -12.42 -29.25
N TRP A 91 22.72 -12.58 -28.67
CA TRP A 91 22.08 -13.88 -28.50
C TRP A 91 21.08 -14.16 -29.64
N GLN A 92 20.96 -15.44 -30.02
CA GLN A 92 19.96 -15.92 -30.98
C GLN A 92 19.39 -17.23 -30.42
N PRO A 93 18.05 -17.39 -30.30
CA PRO A 93 17.46 -18.66 -29.89
C PRO A 93 17.52 -19.65 -31.06
N VAL A 94 18.22 -20.78 -30.86
CA VAL A 94 18.42 -21.80 -31.92
C VAL A 94 17.72 -23.14 -31.59
N ILE A 95 17.48 -23.44 -30.30
CA ILE A 95 16.85 -24.68 -29.85
C ILE A 95 15.98 -24.39 -28.63
N PHE A 96 14.68 -24.72 -28.70
CA PHE A 96 13.84 -24.89 -27.53
C PHE A 96 13.92 -26.36 -27.08
N ARG A 97 14.24 -26.60 -25.80
CA ARG A 97 14.17 -27.94 -25.21
C ARG A 97 13.57 -27.81 -23.82
N LEU A 98 12.39 -28.40 -23.62
CA LEU A 98 11.82 -28.58 -22.29
C LEU A 98 12.84 -29.36 -21.45
N VAL A 99 13.48 -28.67 -20.52
CA VAL A 99 14.27 -29.32 -19.48
C VAL A 99 13.28 -29.69 -18.40
N ASP A 100 12.75 -30.91 -18.48
CA ASP A 100 12.40 -31.63 -17.27
C ASP A 100 13.67 -31.65 -16.42
N ARG A 101 13.77 -30.71 -15.47
CA ARG A 101 14.64 -30.93 -14.33
C ARG A 101 14.13 -32.23 -13.71
N GLU A 102 15.03 -33.14 -13.35
CA GLU A 102 14.72 -34.22 -12.43
C GLU A 102 14.49 -33.66 -11.02
N TYR A 103 13.49 -32.79 -10.91
CA TYR A 103 12.65 -32.72 -9.73
C TYR A 103 11.98 -34.08 -9.65
N SER A 104 12.63 -34.99 -8.92
CA SER A 104 11.90 -36.03 -8.23
C SER A 104 10.86 -35.30 -7.40
N GLU A 105 9.64 -35.21 -7.93
CA GLU A 105 8.49 -34.86 -7.12
C GLU A 105 8.57 -35.68 -5.83
N PRO A 106 8.27 -35.10 -4.65
CA PRO A 106 7.78 -35.94 -3.58
C PRO A 106 6.52 -36.60 -4.14
N LYS A 107 6.67 -37.82 -4.69
CA LYS A 107 5.55 -38.66 -5.12
C LYS A 107 4.52 -38.55 -4.01
N PRO A 108 3.27 -38.13 -4.29
CA PRO A 108 2.30 -37.90 -3.23
C PRO A 108 2.23 -39.16 -2.38
N THR A 109 2.78 -39.08 -1.16
CA THR A 109 3.02 -40.26 -0.32
C THR A 109 1.70 -40.90 0.10
N ASP A 110 0.59 -40.17 -0.10
CA ASP A 110 -0.75 -40.71 -0.04
C ASP A 110 -1.63 -40.21 -1.20
N PRO A 111 -2.13 -41.10 -2.08
CA PRO A 111 -3.22 -40.78 -3.01
C PRO A 111 -4.53 -40.34 -2.33
N ALA A 112 -4.66 -40.52 -1.00
CA ALA A 112 -5.84 -40.12 -0.22
C ALA A 112 -5.96 -38.60 0.03
N LEU A 113 -4.90 -37.81 -0.13
CA LEU A 113 -4.85 -36.38 0.22
C LEU A 113 -5.75 -35.44 -0.61
N ALA A 114 -6.47 -35.98 -1.60
CA ALA A 114 -7.16 -35.18 -2.61
C ALA A 114 -8.67 -35.47 -2.77
N THR A 115 -9.27 -36.30 -1.91
CA THR A 115 -10.71 -36.63 -1.95
C THR A 115 -11.56 -35.92 -0.90
N GLU A 116 -11.00 -35.53 0.25
CA GLU A 116 -11.70 -34.73 1.27
C GLU A 116 -10.87 -33.48 1.62
N PRO A 117 -11.50 -32.31 1.84
CA PRO A 117 -10.77 -31.12 2.27
C PRO A 117 -10.13 -31.36 3.64
N VAL A 118 -8.85 -31.06 3.78
CA VAL A 118 -8.17 -31.12 5.09
C VAL A 118 -8.84 -30.12 6.01
N SER A 119 -9.68 -30.61 6.92
CA SER A 119 -10.34 -29.79 7.94
C SER A 119 -9.51 -29.79 9.20
N TRP A 120 -9.47 -28.66 9.90
CA TRP A 120 -8.81 -28.56 11.19
C TRP A 120 -9.41 -29.56 12.20
N GLY A 121 -8.60 -30.51 12.67
CA GLY A 121 -9.03 -31.65 13.49
C GLY A 121 -9.55 -31.25 14.86
N HIS A 122 -9.13 -30.08 15.36
CA HIS A 122 -9.60 -29.49 16.62
C HIS A 122 -10.79 -28.52 16.41
N LYS A 123 -11.39 -28.46 15.21
CA LYS A 123 -12.57 -27.65 14.95
C LYS A 123 -13.83 -28.25 15.57
N ASP A 124 -14.19 -27.78 16.76
CA ASP A 124 -15.52 -28.00 17.32
C ASP A 124 -16.57 -27.22 16.53
N LYS A 125 -17.18 -27.90 15.54
CA LYS A 125 -18.25 -27.36 14.68
C LYS A 125 -19.55 -27.03 15.43
N HIS A 126 -19.65 -27.37 16.72
CA HIS A 126 -20.79 -27.05 17.58
C HIS A 126 -20.48 -25.93 18.58
N ARG A 127 -19.23 -25.44 18.64
CA ARG A 127 -18.86 -24.31 19.48
C ARG A 127 -19.46 -23.02 18.93
N THR A 128 -20.28 -22.36 19.74
CA THR A 128 -20.74 -21.00 19.45
C THR A 128 -19.55 -20.04 19.38
N PRO A 129 -19.62 -18.94 18.60
CA PRO A 129 -18.63 -17.88 18.68
C PRO A 129 -18.41 -17.46 20.14
N PRO A 130 -17.17 -17.16 20.56
CA PRO A 130 -16.88 -16.77 21.94
C PRO A 130 -17.76 -15.59 22.36
N SER A 131 -18.32 -15.65 23.56
CA SER A 131 -19.15 -14.57 24.08
C SER A 131 -18.29 -13.32 24.29
N VAL A 132 -18.56 -12.25 23.54
CA VAL A 132 -17.91 -10.96 23.75
C VAL A 132 -18.17 -10.49 25.19
N PRO A 133 -17.12 -10.22 25.99
CA PRO A 133 -17.31 -9.68 27.33
C PRO A 133 -17.95 -8.30 27.26
N ALA A 134 -19.06 -8.09 27.99
CA ALA A 134 -19.68 -6.77 28.09
C ALA A 134 -18.80 -5.82 28.92
N LEU A 135 -18.76 -4.55 28.54
CA LEU A 135 -18.00 -3.49 29.23
C LEU A 135 -18.28 -3.41 30.73
N ALA A 136 -19.55 -3.56 31.10
CA ALA A 136 -19.97 -3.61 32.50
C ALA A 136 -21.21 -4.49 32.66
N PRO A 137 -21.33 -5.24 33.77
CA PRO A 137 -22.51 -6.06 34.03
C PRO A 137 -23.76 -5.18 34.27
N TRP A 138 -24.94 -5.69 33.90
CA TRP A 138 -26.19 -4.90 33.99
C TRP A 138 -26.48 -4.40 35.41
N SER A 139 -26.07 -5.15 36.43
CA SER A 139 -26.19 -4.75 37.85
C SER A 139 -25.47 -3.42 38.16
N ALA A 140 -24.32 -3.17 37.53
CA ALA A 140 -23.56 -1.93 37.68
C ALA A 140 -24.22 -0.77 36.91
N LEU A 141 -24.61 -1.00 35.65
CA LEU A 141 -25.20 0.03 34.79
C LEU A 141 -26.61 0.44 35.24
N HIS A 142 -27.46 -0.53 35.55
CA HIS A 142 -28.86 -0.32 35.93
C HIS A 142 -29.02 0.71 37.05
N SER A 143 -28.18 0.64 38.08
CA SER A 143 -28.26 1.55 39.22
C SER A 143 -27.94 2.99 38.83
N HIS A 144 -26.92 3.20 37.99
CA HIS A 144 -26.52 4.52 37.49
C HIS A 144 -27.54 5.07 36.49
N LEU A 145 -27.89 4.29 35.45
CA LEU A 145 -28.90 4.66 34.45
C LEU A 145 -30.25 4.98 35.09
N ARG A 146 -30.74 4.14 36.00
CA ARG A 146 -32.01 4.39 36.70
C ARG A 146 -31.96 5.64 37.57
N ASN A 147 -30.81 5.97 38.18
CA ASN A 147 -30.70 7.19 38.98
C ASN A 147 -30.60 8.45 38.11
N ALA A 148 -29.86 8.38 36.99
CA ALA A 148 -29.68 9.45 36.03
C ALA A 148 -30.97 9.78 35.25
N LEU A 149 -31.70 8.74 34.80
CA LEU A 149 -32.94 8.86 34.03
C LEU A 149 -34.21 8.86 34.92
N ALA A 150 -34.08 8.92 36.25
CA ALA A 150 -35.23 8.92 37.16
C ALA A 150 -35.91 10.28 37.24
N ILE A 151 -37.14 10.35 36.76
CA ILE A 151 -38.01 11.51 37.02
C ILE A 151 -38.48 11.46 38.48
N HIS A 152 -38.17 12.52 39.24
CA HIS A 152 -38.55 12.66 40.65
C HIS A 152 -40.07 12.92 40.81
N ARG A 153 -40.88 11.86 40.66
CA ARG A 153 -42.31 11.90 40.99
C ARG A 153 -42.53 11.98 42.50
N GLY A 154 -42.81 13.18 43.00
CA GLY A 154 -43.23 13.38 44.39
C GLY A 154 -44.64 12.83 44.63
N ARG A 155 -44.77 11.67 45.28
CA ARG A 155 -46.03 11.30 45.95
C ARG A 155 -46.16 12.05 47.26
N ARG A 156 -47.39 12.39 47.66
CA ARG A 156 -47.76 12.92 48.98
C ARG A 156 -47.66 11.88 50.12
N GLN A 157 -46.58 11.09 50.16
CA GLN A 157 -46.32 10.12 51.22
C GLN A 157 -45.07 10.58 51.99
N LEU A 158 -45.14 10.73 53.31
CA LEU A 158 -43.98 11.19 54.09
C LEU A 158 -42.86 10.14 54.15
N ASP A 159 -41.63 10.62 54.15
CA ASP A 159 -40.43 9.87 54.48
C ASP A 159 -40.28 9.82 56.00
N ILE A 160 -40.95 8.85 56.63
CA ILE A 160 -41.03 8.72 58.09
C ILE A 160 -39.64 8.55 58.70
N GLN A 161 -38.73 7.80 58.07
CA GLN A 161 -37.37 7.61 58.59
C GLN A 161 -36.59 8.93 58.61
N ARG A 162 -36.67 9.71 57.53
CA ARG A 162 -35.99 11.00 57.44
C ARG A 162 -36.65 12.10 58.28
N LEU A 163 -37.96 11.99 58.54
CA LEU A 163 -38.68 12.81 59.51
C LEU A 163 -38.18 12.52 60.94
N VAL A 164 -38.23 11.25 61.35
CA VAL A 164 -37.78 10.80 62.68
C VAL A 164 -36.31 11.18 62.92
N ALA A 165 -35.43 10.99 61.93
CA ALA A 165 -34.02 11.36 62.02
C ALA A 165 -33.77 12.88 62.12
N LYS A 166 -34.70 13.73 61.65
CA LYS A 166 -34.63 15.19 61.85
C LYS A 166 -35.13 15.59 63.22
N ILE A 167 -36.24 15.00 63.66
CA ILE A 167 -36.84 15.24 65.00
C ILE A 167 -35.87 14.81 66.10
N SER A 168 -35.26 13.62 65.99
CA SER A 168 -34.30 13.11 66.98
C SER A 168 -33.00 13.90 67.06
N ARG A 169 -32.71 14.75 66.06
CA ARG A 169 -31.56 15.66 66.00
C ARG A 169 -31.95 17.12 66.25
N PHE A 170 -33.17 17.38 66.73
CA PHE A 170 -33.73 18.73 66.95
C PHE A 170 -33.60 19.67 65.74
N GLN A 171 -33.58 19.14 64.51
CA GLN A 171 -33.47 19.96 63.30
C GLN A 171 -34.83 20.57 62.93
N PRO A 172 -34.90 21.90 62.67
CA PRO A 172 -36.16 22.55 62.33
C PRO A 172 -36.77 22.00 61.03
N LEU A 173 -38.05 21.62 61.10
CA LEU A 173 -38.82 21.05 60.00
C LEU A 173 -39.46 22.12 59.12
N GLY A 174 -38.64 22.99 58.51
CA GLY A 174 -39.11 24.02 57.58
C GLY A 174 -39.86 23.50 56.34
N ARG A 175 -39.75 22.20 56.03
CA ARG A 175 -40.58 21.50 55.03
C ARG A 175 -40.67 20.02 55.37
N LEU A 176 -41.86 19.43 55.25
CA LEU A 176 -42.06 17.99 55.47
C LEU A 176 -41.24 17.16 54.47
N PRO A 177 -40.46 16.15 54.91
CA PRO A 177 -39.69 15.30 54.01
C PRO A 177 -40.63 14.30 53.33
N TRP A 178 -40.82 14.44 52.02
CA TRP A 178 -41.62 13.53 51.21
C TRP A 178 -40.78 12.38 50.67
N ARG A 179 -41.37 11.18 50.64
CA ARG A 179 -40.75 9.94 50.17
C ARG A 179 -40.59 9.99 48.65
N ARG A 180 -39.40 10.36 48.19
CA ARG A 180 -39.01 10.28 46.78
C ARG A 180 -38.88 8.80 46.39
N ARG A 181 -39.79 8.28 45.58
CA ARG A 181 -39.52 7.07 44.80
C ARG A 181 -38.94 7.49 43.47
N THR A 182 -37.69 7.11 43.22
CA THR A 182 -37.12 7.11 41.88
C THR A 182 -37.74 5.96 41.09
N GLY A 183 -38.10 6.26 39.85
CA GLY A 183 -38.57 5.30 38.86
C GLY A 183 -38.24 5.88 37.49
N TRP A 184 -38.25 5.03 36.47
CA TRP A 184 -38.06 5.44 35.09
C TRP A 184 -39.07 6.54 34.69
N GLY A 185 -38.68 7.37 33.72
CA GLY A 185 -39.57 8.39 33.13
C GLY A 185 -40.78 7.80 32.42
N ASN A 186 -41.63 8.64 31.83
CA ASN A 186 -42.82 8.18 31.11
C ASN A 186 -42.45 7.37 29.84
N GLY A 187 -41.24 7.58 29.35
CA GLY A 187 -40.61 6.88 28.23
C GLY A 187 -39.17 7.37 28.05
N LEU A 188 -38.49 6.83 27.06
CA LEU A 188 -37.09 7.12 26.77
C LEU A 188 -36.89 7.24 25.25
N GLN A 189 -36.21 8.31 24.80
CA GLN A 189 -35.66 8.39 23.46
C GLN A 189 -34.19 7.99 23.52
N VAL A 190 -33.82 6.88 22.88
CA VAL A 190 -32.46 6.35 22.85
C VAL A 190 -31.81 6.75 21.52
N ILE A 191 -30.76 7.56 21.58
CA ILE A 191 -29.94 7.95 20.44
C ILE A 191 -28.69 7.07 20.44
N ASP A 192 -28.53 6.26 19.40
CA ASP A 192 -27.44 5.32 19.23
C ASP A 192 -26.43 5.87 18.21
N ASP A 193 -25.19 6.08 18.63
CA ASP A 193 -24.12 6.61 17.79
C ASP A 193 -23.41 5.47 17.06
N ARG A 194 -23.48 5.54 15.72
CA ARG A 194 -22.94 4.58 14.74
C ARG A 194 -21.71 5.12 14.02
N SER A 195 -21.00 6.06 14.63
CA SER A 195 -19.67 6.47 14.18
C SER A 195 -18.70 5.28 14.18
N ARG A 196 -17.81 5.20 13.19
CA ARG A 196 -16.95 4.04 12.89
C ARG A 196 -15.95 3.75 14.01
N HIS A 197 -15.54 4.77 14.78
CA HIS A 197 -14.69 4.58 15.96
C HIS A 197 -15.40 3.93 17.16
N LEU A 198 -16.73 3.80 17.12
CA LEU A 198 -17.54 3.18 18.17
C LEU A 198 -17.93 1.73 17.85
N GLU A 199 -17.49 1.17 16.73
CA GLU A 199 -17.64 -0.26 16.38
C GLU A 199 -17.27 -1.22 17.54
N PRO A 200 -16.20 -0.99 18.33
CA PRO A 200 -15.90 -1.79 19.53
C PRO A 200 -17.03 -1.89 20.57
N TYR A 201 -17.99 -0.98 20.58
CA TYR A 201 -19.04 -0.86 21.59
C TYR A 201 -20.45 -1.12 21.05
N LEU A 202 -20.65 -1.32 19.74
CA LEU A 202 -22.00 -1.51 19.19
C LEU A 202 -22.70 -2.77 19.73
N THR A 203 -21.93 -3.78 20.14
CA THR A 203 -22.47 -4.96 20.85
C THR A 203 -22.98 -4.59 22.25
N ASP A 204 -22.25 -3.75 22.98
CA ASP A 204 -22.66 -3.21 24.29
C ASP A 204 -23.91 -2.31 24.13
N HIS A 205 -23.96 -1.47 23.09
CA HIS A 205 -25.13 -0.64 22.76
C HIS A 205 -26.37 -1.48 22.47
N ALA A 206 -26.23 -2.50 21.60
CA ALA A 206 -27.32 -3.42 21.25
C ALA A 206 -27.82 -4.21 22.47
N TRP A 207 -26.92 -4.62 23.37
CA TRP A 207 -27.28 -5.32 24.60
C TRP A 207 -27.97 -4.41 25.63
N VAL A 208 -27.52 -3.16 25.80
CA VAL A 208 -28.25 -2.15 26.58
C VAL A 208 -29.64 -1.93 25.99
N GLY A 209 -29.73 -1.77 24.67
CA GLY A 209 -30.99 -1.56 23.97
C GLY A 209 -31.98 -2.72 24.12
N GLY A 210 -31.53 -3.94 23.86
CA GLY A 210 -32.32 -5.16 24.09
C GLY A 210 -32.70 -5.38 25.56
N THR A 211 -32.01 -4.75 26.52
CA THR A 211 -32.39 -4.75 27.94
C THR A 211 -33.41 -3.66 28.26
N LEU A 212 -33.27 -2.47 27.68
CA LEU A 212 -34.26 -1.38 27.80
C LEU A 212 -35.60 -1.77 27.17
N SER A 213 -35.61 -2.41 26.00
CA SER A 213 -36.84 -2.92 25.35
C SER A 213 -37.56 -4.03 26.14
N ARG A 214 -36.91 -4.63 27.15
CA ARG A 214 -37.55 -5.56 28.11
C ARG A 214 -38.06 -4.87 29.38
N LEU A 215 -37.71 -3.60 29.59
CA LEU A 215 -38.07 -2.81 30.78
C LEU A 215 -39.12 -1.74 30.49
N PHE A 216 -39.17 -1.23 29.27
CA PHE A 216 -40.17 -0.29 28.77
C PHE A 216 -41.14 -1.01 27.82
N ALA A 217 -42.37 -0.52 27.72
CA ALA A 217 -43.28 -0.94 26.66
C ALA A 217 -42.90 -0.26 25.33
N ASP A 218 -43.18 -0.90 24.20
CA ASP A 218 -42.73 -0.43 22.87
C ASP A 218 -43.10 1.03 22.56
N TYR A 219 -44.30 1.46 22.94
CA TYR A 219 -44.78 2.84 22.74
C TYR A 219 -44.09 3.88 23.63
N ALA A 220 -43.33 3.44 24.64
CA ALA A 220 -42.61 4.28 25.58
C ALA A 220 -41.10 4.34 25.28
N LEU A 221 -40.65 3.74 24.18
CA LEU A 221 -39.24 3.77 23.78
C LEU A 221 -39.09 4.15 22.30
N GLU A 222 -38.51 5.34 22.09
CA GLU A 222 -38.20 5.86 20.76
C GLU A 222 -36.73 5.59 20.43
N TRP A 223 -36.46 5.17 19.20
CA TRP A 223 -35.10 4.90 18.71
C TRP A 223 -34.65 6.01 17.76
N GLY A 224 -33.42 6.49 17.93
CA GLY A 224 -32.74 7.36 16.99
C GLY A 224 -31.33 6.85 16.69
N LEU A 225 -30.82 7.16 15.50
CA LEU A 225 -29.45 6.89 15.11
C LEU A 225 -28.77 8.19 14.68
N ILE A 226 -27.46 8.26 14.91
CA ILE A 226 -26.57 9.29 14.37
C ILE A 226 -25.26 8.60 13.96
N ASP A 227 -24.58 9.10 12.93
CA ASP A 227 -23.28 8.60 12.45
C ASP A 227 -22.32 9.78 12.23
N GLU A 228 -21.19 9.59 11.56
CA GLU A 228 -20.24 10.68 11.28
C GLU A 228 -20.74 11.73 10.27
N VAL A 229 -21.73 11.39 9.44
CA VAL A 229 -22.22 12.22 8.32
C VAL A 229 -23.45 13.06 8.72
N LEU A 230 -24.26 12.56 9.64
CA LEU A 230 -25.49 13.22 10.09
C LEU A 230 -25.22 14.39 11.06
N GLU A 231 -25.83 15.56 10.79
CA GLU A 231 -25.79 16.71 11.71
C GLU A 231 -26.75 16.56 12.90
N GLU A 232 -27.91 15.92 12.68
CA GLU A 232 -28.92 15.63 13.70
C GLU A 232 -29.36 14.15 13.64
N PRO A 233 -29.80 13.54 14.76
CA PRO A 233 -30.22 12.14 14.74
C PRO A 233 -31.45 11.88 13.88
N LEU A 234 -31.48 10.75 13.18
CA LEU A 234 -32.67 10.26 12.49
C LEU A 234 -33.45 9.31 13.39
N LEU A 235 -34.75 9.57 13.58
CA LEU A 235 -35.62 8.73 14.41
C LEU A 235 -36.20 7.57 13.60
N ARG A 236 -36.18 6.37 14.18
CA ARG A 236 -36.72 5.13 13.61
C ARG A 236 -38.17 4.97 14.03
N VAL A 237 -39.07 4.93 13.05
CA VAL A 237 -40.52 4.71 13.27
C VAL A 237 -40.94 3.30 12.83
N PRO A 238 -42.12 2.79 13.26
CA PRO A 238 -42.62 1.49 12.86
C PRO A 238 -42.62 1.28 11.34
N GLY A 239 -42.22 0.09 10.90
CA GLY A 239 -41.96 -0.20 9.48
C GLY A 239 -40.55 0.19 8.99
N ASP A 240 -39.61 0.39 9.93
CA ASP A 240 -38.18 0.63 9.70
C ASP A 240 -37.85 1.86 8.84
N ARG A 241 -38.69 2.89 8.96
CA ARG A 241 -38.47 4.17 8.27
C ARG A 241 -37.72 5.14 9.17
N LEU A 242 -36.86 5.94 8.57
CA LEU A 242 -36.15 7.02 9.23
C LEU A 242 -36.84 8.35 8.96
N ILE A 243 -37.04 9.15 10.00
CA ILE A 243 -37.58 10.51 9.93
C ILE A 243 -36.60 11.51 10.55
N ARG A 244 -36.76 12.80 10.20
CA ARG A 244 -35.99 13.88 10.82
C ARG A 244 -36.21 13.94 12.34
N TYR A 245 -35.20 14.43 13.05
CA TYR A 245 -35.24 14.58 14.49
C TYR A 245 -36.46 15.38 14.98
N CYS A 246 -37.11 14.89 16.04
CA CYS A 246 -38.00 15.68 16.88
C CYS A 246 -37.71 15.44 18.37
N PRO A 247 -37.73 16.50 19.23
CA PRO A 247 -37.61 16.33 20.67
C PRO A 247 -38.72 15.40 21.21
N PRO A 248 -38.43 14.58 22.23
CA PRO A 248 -39.42 13.64 22.75
C PRO A 248 -40.54 14.35 23.51
N SER A 249 -41.62 13.62 23.79
CA SER A 249 -42.77 14.14 24.53
C SER A 249 -42.43 14.49 25.99
N ALA A 250 -43.08 15.54 26.52
CA ALA A 250 -42.81 16.08 27.86
C ALA A 250 -42.89 14.99 28.95
N GLY A 251 -41.78 14.79 29.67
CA GLY A 251 -41.65 13.75 30.70
C GLY A 251 -41.08 12.40 30.20
N MET A 252 -40.58 12.34 28.97
CA MET A 252 -39.61 11.33 28.54
C MET A 252 -38.17 11.81 28.84
N GLY A 253 -37.23 10.87 28.92
CA GLY A 253 -35.79 11.17 28.98
C GLY A 253 -35.13 11.01 27.61
N ILE A 254 -33.90 11.52 27.47
CA ILE A 254 -33.00 11.22 26.35
C ILE A 254 -31.81 10.45 26.91
N LEU A 255 -31.53 9.27 26.35
CA LEU A 255 -30.31 8.50 26.57
C LEU A 255 -29.50 8.50 25.28
N VAL A 256 -28.21 8.84 25.37
CA VAL A 256 -27.26 8.80 24.26
C VAL A 256 -26.25 7.69 24.52
N LEU A 257 -26.08 6.79 23.56
CA LEU A 257 -25.04 5.76 23.55
C LEU A 257 -23.93 6.25 22.60
N SER A 258 -22.93 6.96 23.15
CA SER A 258 -21.89 7.67 22.39
C SER A 258 -20.74 8.07 23.31
N ASP A 259 -19.54 8.25 22.74
CA ASP A 259 -18.42 8.95 23.39
C ASP A 259 -18.56 10.48 23.39
N LEU A 260 -19.65 11.02 22.82
CA LEU A 260 -19.86 12.45 22.54
C LEU A 260 -18.76 13.07 21.66
N GLY A 261 -18.07 12.24 20.86
CA GLY A 261 -16.91 12.64 20.07
C GLY A 261 -15.63 12.91 20.87
N CYS A 262 -15.58 12.58 22.16
CA CYS A 262 -14.37 12.75 22.97
C CYS A 262 -13.19 11.87 22.50
N LEU A 263 -13.47 10.68 21.96
CA LEU A 263 -12.48 9.73 21.44
C LEU A 263 -12.27 9.86 19.92
N SER A 264 -12.98 10.77 19.24
CA SER A 264 -12.74 11.05 17.83
C SER A 264 -11.40 11.78 17.65
N ARG A 265 -10.64 11.39 16.62
CA ARG A 265 -9.44 12.13 16.19
C ARG A 265 -9.75 13.52 15.61
N THR A 266 -11.01 13.82 15.28
CA THR A 266 -11.42 15.12 14.71
C THR A 266 -12.29 15.92 15.69
N PRO A 267 -12.20 17.27 15.70
CA PRO A 267 -13.08 18.10 16.53
C PRO A 267 -14.53 18.13 16.03
N ILE A 268 -14.81 17.63 14.81
CA ILE A 268 -16.11 17.74 14.13
C ILE A 268 -17.20 17.03 14.94
N ALA A 269 -16.97 15.76 15.32
CA ALA A 269 -17.93 14.97 16.10
C ALA A 269 -18.28 15.65 17.44
N ARG A 270 -17.27 16.13 18.16
CA ARG A 270 -17.46 16.84 19.44
C ARG A 270 -18.20 18.17 19.28
N ASN A 271 -17.89 18.95 18.24
CA ASN A 271 -18.57 20.21 17.96
C ASN A 271 -20.05 20.02 17.61
N ARG A 272 -20.39 18.94 16.89
CA ARG A 272 -21.78 18.51 16.66
C ARG A 272 -22.48 18.18 17.97
N TRP A 273 -21.87 17.36 18.84
CA TRP A 273 -22.45 17.00 20.13
C TRP A 273 -22.65 18.21 21.06
N LEU A 274 -21.74 19.18 21.09
CA LEU A 274 -21.92 20.47 21.79
C LEU A 274 -23.13 21.26 21.25
N THR A 275 -23.34 21.24 19.93
CA THR A 275 -24.45 21.96 19.27
C THR A 275 -25.80 21.31 19.58
N LEU A 276 -25.88 19.97 19.48
CA LEU A 276 -27.07 19.19 19.88
C LEU A 276 -27.37 19.32 21.38
N GLY A 277 -26.35 19.25 22.24
CA GLY A 277 -26.47 19.43 23.68
C GLY A 277 -27.08 20.78 24.06
N ARG A 278 -26.62 21.87 23.42
CA ARG A 278 -27.21 23.21 23.61
C ARG A 278 -28.67 23.26 23.19
N LYS A 279 -29.00 22.76 21.98
CA LYS A 279 -30.37 22.71 21.43
C LYS A 279 -31.31 21.92 22.36
N TRP A 280 -30.84 20.81 22.93
CA TRP A 280 -31.61 20.03 23.90
C TRP A 280 -31.81 20.76 25.23
N LEU A 281 -30.78 21.42 25.75
CA LEU A 281 -30.90 22.19 27.00
C LEU A 281 -31.86 23.37 26.86
N GLU A 282 -31.85 24.06 25.72
CA GLU A 282 -32.79 25.14 25.38
C GLU A 282 -34.25 24.65 25.29
N THR A 283 -34.47 23.40 24.87
CA THR A 283 -35.80 22.76 24.88
C THR A 283 -36.18 22.15 26.24
N GLY A 284 -35.33 22.31 27.27
CA GLY A 284 -35.58 21.86 28.64
C GLY A 284 -35.15 20.42 28.93
N TYR A 285 -34.44 19.77 28.02
CA TYR A 285 -33.89 18.42 28.19
C TYR A 285 -32.40 18.46 28.53
N ARG A 286 -31.99 17.72 29.57
CA ARG A 286 -30.58 17.42 29.84
C ARG A 286 -30.34 15.92 29.58
N PRO A 287 -29.80 15.53 28.42
CA PRO A 287 -29.63 14.12 28.10
C PRO A 287 -28.64 13.42 29.02
N VAL A 288 -28.80 12.11 29.19
CA VAL A 288 -27.81 11.24 29.83
C VAL A 288 -27.00 10.58 28.73
N ALA A 289 -25.67 10.67 28.79
CA ALA A 289 -24.78 9.97 27.85
C ALA A 289 -24.10 8.79 28.56
N LEU A 290 -23.97 7.65 27.88
CA LEU A 290 -23.23 6.48 28.36
C LEU A 290 -21.97 6.31 27.50
N SER A 291 -20.84 6.82 28.00
CA SER A 291 -19.60 7.05 27.24
C SER A 291 -18.49 6.05 27.59
N PRO A 292 -17.80 5.47 26.59
CA PRO A 292 -16.61 4.63 26.80
C PRO A 292 -15.33 5.44 27.07
N ALA A 293 -15.40 6.78 27.02
CA ALA A 293 -14.27 7.64 27.36
C ALA A 293 -13.88 7.54 28.85
N ILE A 294 -12.66 7.98 29.17
CA ILE A 294 -12.20 8.17 30.55
C ILE A 294 -12.90 9.40 31.15
N PRO A 295 -13.31 9.40 32.43
CA PRO A 295 -13.84 10.59 33.10
C PRO A 295 -12.93 11.81 32.95
N GLY A 296 -13.48 12.95 32.50
CA GLY A 296 -12.77 14.20 32.24
C GLY A 296 -12.01 14.27 30.91
N TYR A 297 -11.92 13.18 30.15
CA TYR A 297 -11.20 13.15 28.87
C TYR A 297 -11.91 13.96 27.78
N ARG A 298 -11.42 15.18 27.50
CA ARG A 298 -11.94 16.11 26.47
C ARG A 298 -13.42 16.52 26.66
N GLU A 299 -13.95 16.35 27.89
CA GLU A 299 -15.37 16.58 28.26
C GLU A 299 -15.73 18.06 28.55
N GLU A 300 -14.80 18.98 28.33
CA GLU A 300 -14.96 20.42 28.51
C GLU A 300 -16.20 20.93 27.74
N GLY A 301 -17.07 21.70 28.41
CA GLY A 301 -18.34 22.19 27.86
C GLY A 301 -19.43 21.11 27.67
N LEU A 302 -19.08 19.86 27.32
CA LEU A 302 -20.07 18.78 27.17
C LEU A 302 -20.78 18.46 28.49
N SER A 303 -20.05 18.47 29.61
CA SER A 303 -20.61 18.24 30.95
C SER A 303 -21.63 19.29 31.42
N GLU A 304 -21.71 20.45 30.77
CA GLU A 304 -22.78 21.44 31.02
C GLU A 304 -24.13 20.92 30.47
N PHE A 305 -24.12 20.48 29.21
CA PHE A 305 -25.31 20.05 28.47
C PHE A 305 -25.72 18.59 28.75
N PHE A 306 -24.75 17.71 29.02
CA PHE A 306 -24.97 16.27 29.21
C PHE A 306 -24.72 15.85 30.67
N HIS A 307 -25.48 14.87 31.14
CA HIS A 307 -25.07 14.08 32.30
C HIS A 307 -24.35 12.83 31.80
N ILE A 308 -23.02 12.89 31.79
CA ILE A 308 -22.18 11.80 31.30
C ILE A 308 -22.02 10.73 32.39
N LEU A 309 -22.24 9.48 32.01
CA LEU A 309 -21.94 8.27 32.76
C LEU A 309 -20.88 7.49 31.99
N HIS A 310 -19.85 7.02 32.68
CA HIS A 310 -18.76 6.25 32.08
C HIS A 310 -18.96 4.76 32.30
N TRP A 311 -18.61 3.92 31.32
CA TRP A 311 -18.59 2.46 31.49
C TRP A 311 -17.54 2.04 32.53
N GLU A 312 -16.38 2.70 32.52
CA GLU A 312 -15.27 2.48 33.46
C GLU A 312 -15.03 3.75 34.31
N PRO A 313 -15.89 4.07 35.30
CA PRO A 313 -15.85 5.35 36.03
C PRO A 313 -14.67 5.50 37.02
N ARG A 314 -13.74 4.55 37.01
CA ARG A 314 -12.48 4.57 37.76
C ARG A 314 -11.25 4.58 36.84
N ALA A 315 -11.44 4.55 35.52
CA ALA A 315 -10.35 4.69 34.57
C ALA A 315 -9.69 6.07 34.74
N THR A 316 -8.38 6.12 34.47
CA THR A 316 -7.57 7.34 34.45
C THR A 316 -6.51 7.17 33.36
N GLY A 317 -6.15 8.25 32.69
CA GLY A 317 -5.10 8.24 31.66
C GLY A 317 -5.00 9.60 30.96
N THR A 318 -3.84 9.83 30.34
CA THR A 318 -3.57 10.93 29.40
C THR A 318 -3.56 10.41 27.95
N ASP A 319 -3.44 11.31 26.97
CA ASP A 319 -3.29 10.95 25.55
C ASP A 319 -2.11 9.98 25.34
N GLU A 320 -0.99 10.22 26.03
CA GLU A 320 0.22 9.40 25.95
C GLU A 320 -0.04 7.97 26.46
N THR A 321 -0.53 7.82 27.70
CA THR A 321 -0.81 6.49 28.29
C THR A 321 -1.87 5.70 27.52
N LEU A 322 -2.83 6.40 26.89
CA LEU A 322 -3.82 5.77 26.03
C LEU A 322 -3.19 5.24 24.74
N MET A 323 -2.31 6.02 24.11
CA MET A 323 -1.60 5.60 22.90
C MET A 323 -0.59 4.48 23.19
N GLU A 324 0.16 4.54 24.30
CA GLU A 324 1.02 3.42 24.74
C GLU A 324 0.22 2.12 24.90
N GLY A 325 -0.99 2.20 25.46
CA GLY A 325 -1.93 1.08 25.54
C GLY A 325 -2.46 0.60 24.18
N VAL A 326 -2.66 1.50 23.22
CA VAL A 326 -3.03 1.15 21.83
C VAL A 326 -1.89 0.40 21.14
N GLU A 327 -0.65 0.87 21.27
CA GLU A 327 0.53 0.19 20.72
C GLU A 327 0.73 -1.20 21.35
N LYS A 328 0.51 -1.32 22.67
CA LYS A 328 0.48 -2.62 23.37
C LYS A 328 -0.59 -3.54 22.78
N LEU A 329 -1.82 -3.07 22.58
CA LEU A 329 -2.89 -3.84 21.94
C LEU A 329 -2.56 -4.25 20.50
N LEU A 330 -1.97 -3.36 19.69
CA LEU A 330 -1.52 -3.65 18.32
C LEU A 330 -0.46 -4.74 18.29
N ARG A 331 0.52 -4.69 19.19
CA ARG A 331 1.52 -5.75 19.36
C ARG A 331 0.88 -7.11 19.69
N LEU A 332 0.00 -7.16 20.69
CA LEU A 332 -0.65 -8.41 21.12
C LEU A 332 -1.61 -8.98 20.04
N LEU A 333 -2.18 -8.14 19.18
CA LEU A 333 -3.05 -8.51 18.07
C LEU A 333 -2.32 -8.69 16.73
N SER A 334 -1.00 -8.47 16.69
CA SER A 334 -0.21 -8.45 15.44
C SER A 334 -0.22 -9.77 14.66
N SER A 335 -0.37 -10.88 15.37
CA SER A 335 -0.51 -12.23 14.82
C SER A 335 -1.88 -12.52 14.24
N ALA A 336 -2.91 -11.75 14.60
CA ALA A 336 -4.25 -11.91 14.04
C ALA A 336 -4.33 -11.28 12.64
N ILE A 337 -4.79 -12.06 11.65
CA ILE A 337 -5.11 -11.51 10.31
C ILE A 337 -6.32 -10.58 10.41
N ARG A 338 -7.24 -10.97 11.28
CA ARG A 338 -8.60 -10.45 11.35
C ARG A 338 -8.91 -10.14 12.81
N ILE A 339 -9.05 -8.87 13.12
CA ILE A 339 -9.22 -8.37 14.48
C ILE A 339 -10.70 -8.02 14.66
N GLU A 340 -11.47 -8.90 15.29
CA GLU A 340 -12.86 -8.58 15.66
C GLU A 340 -12.91 -7.65 16.90
N PRO A 341 -13.94 -6.80 17.02
CA PRO A 341 -14.24 -6.06 18.26
C PRO A 341 -14.20 -6.92 19.53
N GLY A 342 -14.74 -8.13 19.45
CA GLY A 342 -14.76 -9.09 20.55
C GLY A 342 -13.39 -9.65 20.91
N LEU A 343 -12.51 -9.83 19.93
CA LEU A 343 -11.15 -10.34 20.13
C LEU A 343 -10.32 -9.27 20.85
N LEU A 344 -10.40 -8.03 20.37
CA LEU A 344 -9.81 -6.83 20.99
C LEU A 344 -10.24 -6.68 22.46
N ARG A 345 -11.55 -6.74 22.73
CA ARG A 345 -12.14 -6.72 24.09
C ARG A 345 -11.60 -7.85 24.97
N THR A 346 -11.52 -9.07 24.43
CA THR A 346 -11.10 -10.26 25.19
C THR A 346 -9.62 -10.19 25.57
N ILE A 347 -8.75 -9.73 24.67
CA ILE A 347 -7.33 -9.49 25.00
C ILE A 347 -7.20 -8.33 26.01
N ARG A 348 -7.94 -7.23 25.86
CA ARG A 348 -7.88 -6.11 26.82
C ARG A 348 -8.24 -6.53 28.26
N LEU A 349 -9.21 -7.43 28.41
CA LEU A 349 -9.70 -7.88 29.73
C LEU A 349 -9.02 -9.14 30.26
N GLY A 350 -8.41 -9.97 29.40
CA GLY A 350 -7.78 -11.23 29.79
C GLY A 350 -6.43 -11.08 30.50
N PHE A 351 -5.70 -10.00 30.19
CA PHE A 351 -4.31 -9.77 30.63
C PHE A 351 -4.19 -8.52 31.50
N PRO A 352 -4.73 -8.49 32.74
CA PRO A 352 -5.03 -7.25 33.46
C PRO A 352 -3.82 -6.40 33.89
N ASP A 353 -2.59 -6.89 33.79
CA ASP A 353 -1.40 -6.14 34.17
C ASP A 353 -1.12 -5.02 33.14
N ASP A 354 -1.38 -3.78 33.56
CA ASP A 354 -1.06 -2.56 32.81
C ASP A 354 -1.79 -2.47 31.45
N MET A 355 -3.02 -2.99 31.35
CA MET A 355 -3.83 -2.84 30.13
C MET A 355 -4.68 -1.57 30.14
N PRO A 356 -4.89 -0.93 28.98
CA PRO A 356 -5.58 0.34 28.91
C PRO A 356 -7.09 0.23 29.19
N PRO A 357 -7.73 1.34 29.57
CA PRO A 357 -9.17 1.41 29.75
C PRO A 357 -9.92 1.29 28.41
N ALA A 358 -11.23 1.12 28.49
CA ALA A 358 -12.15 0.95 27.36
C ALA A 358 -11.89 1.93 26.21
N ALA A 359 -11.63 3.20 26.53
CA ALA A 359 -11.34 4.28 25.60
C ALA A 359 -10.27 3.94 24.54
N ALA A 360 -9.26 3.13 24.87
CA ALA A 360 -8.22 2.74 23.94
C ALA A 360 -8.73 1.88 22.78
N GLU A 361 -9.86 1.17 22.93
CA GLU A 361 -10.41 0.38 21.82
C GLU A 361 -10.92 1.27 20.67
N ALA A 362 -11.48 2.44 20.98
CA ALA A 362 -11.88 3.42 19.96
C ALA A 362 -10.66 4.03 19.24
N LEU A 363 -9.58 4.26 19.98
CA LEU A 363 -8.34 4.84 19.45
C LEU A 363 -7.57 3.81 18.61
N PHE A 364 -7.59 2.54 19.04
CA PHE A 364 -7.15 1.38 18.27
C PHE A 364 -7.94 1.26 16.97
N TRP A 365 -9.27 1.34 16.99
CA TRP A 365 -10.10 1.24 15.78
C TRP A 365 -9.91 2.39 14.78
N GLN A 366 -9.28 3.49 15.21
CA GLN A 366 -8.86 4.62 14.39
C GLN A 366 -7.36 4.59 14.05
N HIS A 367 -6.62 3.52 14.39
CA HIS A 367 -5.17 3.51 14.20
C HIS A 367 -4.79 3.54 12.72
N ARG A 368 -3.69 4.24 12.40
CA ARG A 368 -3.23 4.41 11.01
C ARG A 368 -2.78 3.08 10.37
N ASP A 369 -2.36 2.15 11.21
CA ASP A 369 -1.84 0.84 10.83
C ASP A 369 -2.97 -0.20 10.61
N LEU A 370 -4.24 0.22 10.58
CA LEU A 370 -5.38 -0.62 10.20
C LEU A 370 -5.93 -0.17 8.83
N GLN A 371 -5.95 -1.08 7.85
CA GLN A 371 -6.43 -0.78 6.50
C GLN A 371 -7.96 -0.91 6.38
N GLU A 372 -8.49 -2.11 6.68
CA GLU A 372 -9.89 -2.47 6.40
C GLU A 372 -10.78 -2.46 7.66
N THR A 373 -10.88 -1.33 8.38
CA THR A 373 -11.76 -1.28 9.57
C THR A 373 -13.24 -1.23 9.19
N ASN A 374 -13.98 -2.33 9.38
CA ASN A 374 -15.43 -2.42 9.20
C ASN A 374 -16.11 -2.97 10.46
N SER A 375 -17.44 -3.01 10.50
CA SER A 375 -18.21 -3.47 11.67
C SER A 375 -18.01 -4.94 12.07
N VAL A 376 -17.36 -5.73 11.20
CA VAL A 376 -17.16 -7.16 11.41
C VAL A 376 -15.73 -7.46 11.86
N ALA A 377 -14.71 -6.76 11.34
CA ALA A 377 -13.33 -6.79 11.80
C ALA A 377 -12.47 -5.66 11.19
N ALA A 378 -11.26 -5.51 11.72
CA ALA A 378 -10.13 -4.79 11.14
C ALA A 378 -9.04 -5.76 10.65
N THR A 379 -8.16 -5.28 9.77
CA THR A 379 -6.94 -5.96 9.29
C THR A 379 -5.78 -4.98 9.37
N LEU A 380 -4.63 -5.42 9.86
CA LEU A 380 -3.40 -4.60 9.94
C LEU A 380 -2.81 -4.33 8.55
N ASP A 381 -2.17 -3.17 8.41
CA ASP A 381 -1.29 -2.85 7.30
C ASP A 381 -0.10 -3.81 7.26
N VAL A 382 0.28 -4.25 6.06
CA VAL A 382 1.36 -5.24 5.86
C VAL A 382 2.68 -4.76 6.43
N SER A 383 3.04 -3.49 6.20
CA SER A 383 4.33 -2.92 6.64
C SER A 383 4.39 -2.76 8.16
N ALA A 384 3.27 -2.38 8.78
CA ALA A 384 3.17 -2.27 10.24
C ALA A 384 3.14 -3.65 10.92
N ALA A 385 2.47 -4.63 10.32
CA ALA A 385 2.34 -5.98 10.86
C ALA A 385 3.69 -6.68 11.05
N GLU A 386 4.65 -6.53 10.13
CA GLU A 386 5.98 -7.16 10.27
C GLU A 386 6.74 -6.65 11.51
N GLY A 387 6.74 -5.33 11.72
CA GLY A 387 7.34 -4.71 12.90
C GLY A 387 6.65 -5.15 14.19
N LEU A 388 5.31 -5.06 14.24
CA LEU A 388 4.52 -5.43 15.42
C LEU A 388 4.64 -6.93 15.78
N ARG A 389 4.75 -7.83 14.79
CA ARG A 389 4.98 -9.27 15.00
C ARG A 389 6.39 -9.58 15.51
N THR A 390 7.39 -8.86 15.02
CA THR A 390 8.76 -8.93 15.55
C THR A 390 8.81 -8.49 17.01
N ASP A 391 8.07 -7.43 17.33
CA ASP A 391 7.90 -6.91 18.69
C ASP A 391 7.13 -7.89 19.59
N PHE A 392 6.10 -8.55 19.07
CA PHE A 392 5.36 -9.62 19.76
C PHE A 392 6.22 -10.86 20.03
N ALA A 393 7.16 -11.21 19.16
CA ALA A 393 8.07 -12.33 19.35
C ALA A 393 9.19 -12.05 20.37
N ASN A 394 9.45 -10.78 20.69
CA ASN A 394 10.52 -10.37 21.60
C ASN A 394 10.12 -10.52 23.07
N GLU A 395 10.80 -11.41 23.81
CA GLU A 395 10.55 -11.72 25.22
C GLU A 395 10.54 -10.47 26.13
N LYS A 396 11.31 -9.42 25.79
CA LYS A 396 11.30 -8.15 26.56
C LYS A 396 9.99 -7.37 26.42
N ASN A 397 9.31 -7.53 25.29
CA ASN A 397 8.12 -6.78 24.89
C ASN A 397 6.83 -7.59 25.10
N THR A 398 6.91 -8.93 25.08
CA THR A 398 5.81 -9.85 25.38
C THR A 398 6.37 -11.16 25.95
N PRO A 399 6.22 -11.44 27.26
CA PRO A 399 6.74 -12.64 27.90
C PRO A 399 6.17 -13.94 27.31
N LEU A 400 6.93 -15.03 27.37
CA LEU A 400 6.56 -16.33 26.78
C LEU A 400 5.16 -16.84 27.18
N GLU A 401 4.77 -16.69 28.46
CA GLU A 401 3.46 -17.14 28.92
C GLU A 401 2.31 -16.31 28.31
N TYR A 402 2.49 -14.99 28.16
CA TYR A 402 1.51 -14.14 27.46
C TYR A 402 1.40 -14.54 25.98
N ARG A 403 2.52 -14.90 25.34
CA ARG A 403 2.53 -15.37 23.94
C ARG A 403 1.75 -16.68 23.81
N LYS A 404 1.97 -17.66 24.70
CA LYS A 404 1.22 -18.93 24.74
C LYS A 404 -0.29 -18.69 24.95
N GLU A 405 -0.65 -17.88 25.94
CA GLU A 405 -2.06 -17.58 26.23
C GLU A 405 -2.77 -16.88 25.07
N ILE A 406 -2.09 -15.97 24.36
CA ILE A 406 -2.64 -15.30 23.16
C ILE A 406 -2.81 -16.29 22.01
N VAL A 407 -1.84 -17.17 21.75
CA VAL A 407 -1.97 -18.22 20.71
C VAL A 407 -3.12 -19.17 21.05
N ALA A 408 -3.25 -19.60 22.31
CA ALA A 408 -4.37 -20.41 22.78
C ALA A 408 -5.72 -19.67 22.66
N LEU A 409 -5.77 -18.38 22.94
CA LEU A 409 -6.96 -17.53 22.80
C LEU A 409 -7.36 -17.42 21.33
N LEU A 410 -6.44 -17.07 20.42
CA LEU A 410 -6.67 -17.00 18.98
C LEU A 410 -7.18 -18.32 18.43
N ARG A 411 -6.51 -19.43 18.76
CA ARG A 411 -6.94 -20.80 18.41
C ARG A 411 -8.40 -21.04 18.81
N ASN A 412 -8.73 -20.82 20.08
CA ASN A 412 -10.12 -20.96 20.56
C ASN A 412 -11.09 -20.01 19.83
N TRP A 413 -10.66 -18.78 19.52
CA TRP A 413 -11.46 -17.78 18.83
C TRP A 413 -11.81 -18.18 17.39
N ARG A 414 -10.89 -18.81 16.64
CA ARG A 414 -11.11 -19.21 15.24
C ARG A 414 -12.00 -20.43 15.03
N THR A 415 -12.36 -21.18 16.09
CA THR A 415 -13.18 -22.41 16.00
C THR A 415 -14.48 -22.29 15.19
N HIS A 416 -15.12 -21.11 15.20
CA HIS A 416 -16.39 -20.84 14.51
C HIS A 416 -16.22 -20.25 13.09
N LEU A 417 -14.99 -20.01 12.63
CA LEU A 417 -14.65 -19.37 11.35
C LEU A 417 -14.11 -20.41 10.34
N PRO A 418 -13.87 -20.05 9.05
CA PRO A 418 -13.18 -20.93 8.11
C PRO A 418 -11.76 -21.30 8.60
N ASP A 419 -11.33 -22.54 8.33
CA ASP A 419 -10.06 -23.08 8.83
C ASP A 419 -8.87 -22.29 8.27
N GLU A 420 -9.02 -21.78 7.04
CA GLU A 420 -8.08 -20.92 6.34
C GLU A 420 -7.63 -19.70 7.16
N ILE A 421 -8.46 -19.17 8.06
CA ILE A 421 -8.08 -18.04 8.93
C ILE A 421 -7.10 -18.51 10.01
N TRP A 422 -7.37 -19.63 10.68
CA TRP A 422 -6.45 -20.16 11.68
C TRP A 422 -5.15 -20.66 11.04
N PHE A 423 -5.24 -21.31 9.88
CA PHE A 423 -4.08 -21.81 9.16
C PHE A 423 -3.15 -20.70 8.68
N GLU A 424 -3.66 -19.55 8.23
CA GLU A 424 -2.82 -18.38 7.91
C GLU A 424 -2.19 -17.75 9.18
N GLU A 425 -2.91 -17.72 10.33
CA GLU A 425 -2.37 -17.20 11.61
C GLU A 425 -1.26 -18.09 12.17
N ILE A 426 -1.46 -19.42 12.20
CA ILE A 426 -0.51 -20.36 12.82
C ILE A 426 0.78 -20.51 12.02
N LEU A 427 0.72 -20.55 10.69
CA LEU A 427 1.91 -20.56 9.82
C LEU A 427 2.73 -19.28 10.00
N THR A 428 2.05 -18.13 10.06
CA THR A 428 2.68 -16.85 10.37
C THR A 428 3.35 -16.88 11.75
N LEU A 429 2.64 -17.35 12.79
CA LEU A 429 3.16 -17.45 14.16
C LEU A 429 4.40 -18.34 14.28
N LYS A 430 4.49 -19.43 13.51
CA LYS A 430 5.66 -20.34 13.52
C LYS A 430 6.93 -19.64 13.06
N GLU A 431 6.87 -18.81 12.01
CA GLU A 431 8.02 -18.05 11.51
C GLU A 431 8.55 -17.04 12.54
N TYR A 432 7.66 -16.31 13.23
CA TYR A 432 8.08 -15.30 14.21
C TYR A 432 8.47 -15.90 15.58
N LEU A 433 7.81 -16.97 16.04
CA LEU A 433 8.09 -17.57 17.35
C LEU A 433 9.23 -18.59 17.31
N ALA A 434 9.50 -19.22 16.16
CA ALA A 434 10.57 -20.20 15.96
C ALA A 434 10.65 -21.26 17.08
N GLU A 435 11.73 -21.28 17.87
CA GLU A 435 11.94 -22.22 18.99
C GLU A 435 10.99 -22.00 20.17
N ALA A 436 10.38 -20.81 20.29
CA ALA A 436 9.37 -20.50 21.31
C ALA A 436 7.94 -20.92 20.91
N PHE A 437 7.76 -21.53 19.73
CA PHE A 437 6.45 -21.99 19.28
C PHE A 437 5.94 -23.17 20.13
N PRO A 438 4.68 -23.17 20.60
CA PRO A 438 4.17 -24.24 21.46
C PRO A 438 4.03 -25.58 20.72
N ALA A 439 4.79 -26.60 21.15
CA ALA A 439 4.78 -27.93 20.55
C ALA A 439 3.40 -28.64 20.57
N GLU A 440 2.48 -28.20 21.42
CA GLU A 440 1.08 -28.67 21.45
C GLU A 440 0.27 -28.29 20.19
N TYR A 441 0.78 -27.38 19.35
CA TYR A 441 0.14 -26.97 18.09
C TYR A 441 0.87 -27.47 16.83
N GLU A 442 1.81 -28.40 16.96
CA GLU A 442 2.51 -28.96 15.78
C GLU A 442 1.54 -29.74 14.86
N GLN A 443 0.51 -30.39 15.42
CA GLN A 443 -0.56 -31.01 14.60
C GLN A 443 -1.34 -29.95 13.79
N ASP A 444 -1.68 -28.81 14.39
CA ASP A 444 -2.37 -27.73 13.68
C ASP A 444 -1.52 -27.15 12.54
N LEU A 445 -0.18 -27.14 12.68
CA LEU A 445 0.76 -26.80 11.61
C LEU A 445 0.78 -27.85 10.51
N GLU A 446 0.87 -29.15 10.84
CA GLU A 446 0.81 -30.23 9.85
C GLU A 446 -0.48 -30.18 9.03
N GLU A 447 -1.61 -29.93 9.70
CA GLU A 447 -2.93 -29.75 9.07
C GLU A 447 -2.97 -28.49 8.19
N ALA A 448 -2.39 -27.37 8.63
CA ALA A 448 -2.25 -26.16 7.82
C ALA A 448 -1.42 -26.42 6.54
N HIS A 449 -0.21 -26.99 6.67
CA HIS A 449 0.63 -27.37 5.53
C HIS A 449 -0.08 -28.35 4.59
N ALA A 450 -0.79 -29.36 5.13
CA ALA A 450 -1.59 -30.29 4.32
C ALA A 450 -2.74 -29.58 3.57
N ARG A 451 -3.45 -28.65 4.21
CA ARG A 451 -4.51 -27.85 3.59
C ARG A 451 -3.96 -26.94 2.47
N PHE A 452 -2.87 -26.24 2.73
CA PHE A 452 -2.25 -25.36 1.75
C PHE A 452 -1.65 -26.14 0.57
N ARG A 453 -1.02 -27.30 0.80
CA ARG A 453 -0.60 -28.24 -0.26
C ARG A 453 -1.78 -28.69 -1.12
N GLN A 454 -2.90 -29.04 -0.49
CA GLN A 454 -4.11 -29.45 -1.20
C GLN A 454 -4.67 -28.34 -2.09
N LEU A 455 -4.70 -27.10 -1.59
CA LEU A 455 -5.07 -25.92 -2.39
C LEU A 455 -4.06 -25.69 -3.53
N GLY A 456 -2.77 -25.89 -3.29
CA GLY A 456 -1.70 -25.87 -4.29
C GLY A 456 -1.83 -26.95 -5.37
N ILE A 457 -2.38 -28.12 -5.05
CA ILE A 457 -2.70 -29.19 -6.03
C ILE A 457 -3.94 -28.79 -6.85
N GLN A 458 -5.00 -28.28 -6.21
CA GLN A 458 -6.19 -27.77 -6.91
C GLN A 458 -5.86 -26.60 -7.84
N ALA A 459 -4.91 -25.75 -7.45
CA ALA A 459 -4.35 -24.64 -8.23
C ALA A 459 -3.63 -25.04 -9.54
N ARG A 460 -3.10 -26.27 -9.63
CA ARG A 460 -2.41 -26.80 -10.82
C ARG A 460 -3.36 -27.41 -11.85
N GLY A 461 -4.63 -27.64 -11.51
CA GLY A 461 -5.58 -28.36 -12.36
C GLY A 461 -5.29 -29.87 -12.46
N GLY A 462 -6.06 -30.57 -13.29
CA GLY A 462 -5.94 -32.02 -13.50
C GLY A 462 -7.22 -32.78 -13.14
N LYS A 463 -7.11 -33.88 -12.37
CA LYS A 463 -8.25 -34.71 -11.95
C LYS A 463 -9.02 -34.17 -10.74
N HIS A 464 -8.61 -33.03 -10.20
CA HIS A 464 -9.18 -32.43 -8.99
C HIS A 464 -10.08 -31.24 -9.35
N PRO A 465 -11.13 -30.95 -8.56
CA PRO A 465 -11.96 -29.78 -8.80
C PRO A 465 -11.12 -28.49 -8.72
N PRO A 466 -11.34 -27.52 -9.63
CA PRO A 466 -10.61 -26.27 -9.62
C PRO A 466 -10.93 -25.45 -8.36
N LEU A 467 -9.99 -24.58 -7.97
CA LEU A 467 -10.21 -23.62 -6.88
C LEU A 467 -11.40 -22.70 -7.17
N SER A 468 -12.18 -22.40 -6.15
CA SER A 468 -13.25 -21.40 -6.28
C SER A 468 -12.66 -19.99 -6.43
N PRO A 469 -13.36 -19.05 -7.12
CA PRO A 469 -12.92 -17.66 -7.21
C PRO A 469 -12.69 -17.00 -5.83
N GLY A 470 -13.49 -17.40 -4.82
CA GLY A 470 -13.31 -16.93 -3.44
C GLY A 470 -12.03 -17.45 -2.79
N ALA A 471 -11.63 -18.70 -3.06
CA ALA A 471 -10.37 -19.27 -2.58
C ALA A 471 -9.15 -18.63 -3.25
N LEU A 472 -9.22 -18.35 -4.56
CA LEU A 472 -8.19 -17.62 -5.29
C LEU A 472 -8.01 -16.19 -4.76
N ALA A 473 -9.12 -15.46 -4.56
CA ALA A 473 -9.08 -14.11 -4.00
C ALA A 473 -8.61 -14.07 -2.53
N TRP A 474 -8.91 -15.12 -1.73
CA TRP A 474 -8.31 -15.26 -0.39
C TRP A 474 -6.81 -15.52 -0.49
N ALA A 475 -6.36 -16.42 -1.37
CA ALA A 475 -4.94 -16.72 -1.54
C ALA A 475 -4.15 -15.48 -1.97
N GLY A 476 -4.70 -14.62 -2.83
CA GLY A 476 -4.08 -13.34 -3.21
C GLY A 476 -3.91 -12.39 -2.01
N ARG A 477 -4.92 -12.31 -1.13
CA ARG A 477 -4.81 -11.57 0.14
C ARG A 477 -3.81 -12.20 1.12
N PHE A 478 -3.72 -13.53 1.16
CA PHE A 478 -2.73 -14.25 1.98
C PHE A 478 -1.30 -13.91 1.54
N PHE A 479 -0.95 -14.10 0.26
CA PHE A 479 0.42 -13.85 -0.21
C PHE A 479 0.83 -12.38 -0.19
N ARG A 480 -0.12 -11.44 -0.09
CA ARG A 480 0.18 -10.03 0.23
C ARG A 480 0.57 -9.77 1.70
N ARG A 481 0.20 -10.65 2.63
CA ARG A 481 0.43 -10.50 4.09
C ARG A 481 1.41 -11.51 4.70
N ALA A 482 1.66 -12.60 3.99
CA ALA A 482 2.56 -13.66 4.41
C ALA A 482 4.03 -13.17 4.40
N PRO A 483 4.86 -13.51 5.40
CA PRO A 483 6.30 -13.25 5.35
C PRO A 483 6.92 -13.85 4.08
N ARG A 484 7.90 -13.17 3.46
CA ARG A 484 8.54 -13.63 2.20
C ARG A 484 8.98 -15.10 2.24
N LYS A 485 9.63 -15.53 3.33
CA LYS A 485 10.07 -16.92 3.53
C LYS A 485 8.93 -17.94 3.41
N LEU A 486 7.77 -17.66 4.05
CA LEU A 486 6.57 -18.49 3.95
C LEU A 486 6.04 -18.47 2.51
N ALA A 487 5.93 -17.29 1.90
CA ALA A 487 5.47 -17.13 0.51
C ALA A 487 6.37 -17.82 -0.53
N ASP A 488 7.64 -18.10 -0.20
CA ASP A 488 8.62 -18.77 -1.04
C ASP A 488 8.73 -20.28 -0.78
N GLU A 489 7.98 -20.84 0.18
CA GLU A 489 8.00 -22.28 0.48
C GLU A 489 7.59 -23.13 -0.73
N PRO A 490 8.29 -24.24 -1.04
CA PRO A 490 8.00 -25.08 -2.20
C PRO A 490 6.55 -25.60 -2.26
N GLU A 491 5.94 -25.81 -1.09
CA GLU A 491 4.55 -26.28 -0.96
C GLU A 491 3.52 -25.19 -1.33
N LEU A 492 3.85 -23.91 -1.11
CA LEU A 492 2.93 -22.78 -1.28
C LEU A 492 3.03 -22.12 -2.67
N ARG A 493 4.18 -22.23 -3.34
CA ARG A 493 4.42 -21.69 -4.71
C ARG A 493 3.29 -21.95 -5.71
N PRO A 494 2.68 -23.15 -5.81
CA PRO A 494 1.62 -23.40 -6.80
C PRO A 494 0.34 -22.61 -6.50
N LEU A 495 0.02 -22.42 -5.21
CA LEU A 495 -1.12 -21.62 -4.78
C LEU A 495 -0.84 -20.13 -4.99
N ARG A 496 0.39 -19.65 -4.73
CA ARG A 496 0.82 -18.27 -5.03
C ARG A 496 0.69 -17.96 -6.51
N ALA A 497 1.20 -18.86 -7.35
CA ALA A 497 1.07 -18.79 -8.79
C ALA A 497 -0.40 -18.72 -9.24
N ALA A 498 -1.29 -19.53 -8.66
CA ALA A 498 -2.71 -19.48 -8.99
C ALA A 498 -3.41 -18.24 -8.45
N ALA A 499 -3.03 -17.72 -7.28
CA ALA A 499 -3.56 -16.48 -6.74
C ALA A 499 -3.31 -15.29 -7.69
N LEU A 500 -2.08 -15.19 -8.22
CA LEU A 500 -1.69 -14.20 -9.23
C LEU A 500 -2.47 -14.35 -10.55
N ARG A 501 -2.79 -15.59 -10.96
CA ARG A 501 -3.70 -15.89 -12.08
C ARG A 501 -5.17 -15.52 -11.79
N GLY A 502 -5.61 -15.66 -10.53
CA GLY A 502 -7.01 -15.51 -10.14
C GLY A 502 -7.46 -14.05 -10.03
N GLU A 503 -6.56 -13.16 -9.61
CA GLU A 503 -6.86 -11.71 -9.52
C GLU A 503 -6.92 -11.01 -10.89
N SER A 504 -6.40 -11.65 -11.95
CA SER A 504 -6.38 -11.12 -13.31
C SER A 504 -7.57 -11.54 -14.18
N GLY A 505 -8.38 -12.52 -13.75
CA GLY A 505 -9.69 -12.83 -14.36
C GLY A 505 -9.65 -13.35 -15.80
N ILE A 506 -8.58 -14.02 -16.21
CA ILE A 506 -8.35 -14.50 -17.59
C ILE A 506 -8.45 -16.03 -17.68
N ASP A 507 -9.13 -16.48 -18.73
CA ASP A 507 -9.49 -17.88 -19.03
C ASP A 507 -8.29 -18.76 -19.46
N GLU A 508 -8.52 -20.07 -19.60
CA GLU A 508 -7.50 -21.12 -19.83
C GLU A 508 -6.61 -20.90 -21.10
N ASN A 509 -5.29 -20.65 -20.94
CA ASN A 509 -4.19 -20.95 -21.91
C ASN A 509 -2.78 -20.49 -21.43
N PRO A 510 -1.67 -21.18 -21.83
CA PRO A 510 -0.44 -21.36 -21.03
C PRO A 510 0.60 -20.23 -21.05
N ILE A 511 1.68 -20.44 -20.30
CA ILE A 511 2.93 -19.68 -20.21
C ILE A 511 3.62 -19.39 -21.56
N ARG A 512 3.81 -18.10 -21.87
CA ARG A 512 4.61 -17.56 -23.00
C ARG A 512 5.35 -16.30 -22.57
N SER A 513 6.65 -16.19 -22.89
CA SER A 513 7.52 -15.08 -22.50
C SER A 513 7.93 -14.20 -23.67
N LEU A 514 7.47 -12.96 -23.68
CA LEU A 514 7.59 -11.98 -24.77
C LEU A 514 8.35 -10.74 -24.28
N THR A 515 9.40 -10.34 -24.99
CA THR A 515 10.12 -9.08 -24.79
C THR A 515 9.50 -7.99 -25.65
N VAL A 516 9.29 -6.81 -25.08
CA VAL A 516 8.65 -5.66 -25.74
C VAL A 516 9.72 -4.64 -26.13
N ILE A 517 9.84 -4.37 -27.43
CA ILE A 517 10.87 -3.47 -28.00
C ILE A 517 10.19 -2.46 -28.92
N LEU A 518 10.35 -1.17 -28.64
CA LEU A 518 9.85 -0.05 -29.43
C LEU A 518 10.83 0.29 -30.55
N GLN A 519 10.54 -0.08 -31.80
CA GLN A 519 11.37 0.23 -32.97
C GLN A 519 10.75 1.36 -33.80
N GLY A 520 11.31 2.56 -33.72
CA GLY A 520 10.68 3.76 -34.28
C GLY A 520 9.39 4.10 -33.51
N GLU A 521 8.25 4.10 -34.20
CA GLU A 521 6.91 4.25 -33.59
C GLU A 521 6.21 2.89 -33.34
N ASP A 522 6.78 1.76 -33.78
CA ASP A 522 6.14 0.44 -33.72
C ASP A 522 6.60 -0.41 -32.51
N LEU A 523 5.69 -1.20 -31.93
CA LEU A 523 5.97 -2.14 -30.84
C LEU A 523 6.18 -3.57 -31.37
N VAL A 524 7.39 -4.08 -31.20
CA VAL A 524 7.80 -5.44 -31.58
C VAL A 524 7.79 -6.35 -30.35
N PHE A 525 7.06 -7.47 -30.46
CA PHE A 525 6.99 -8.52 -29.44
C PHE A 525 7.77 -9.75 -29.90
N GLY A 526 8.82 -10.15 -29.18
CA GLY A 526 9.65 -11.31 -29.54
C GLY A 526 10.19 -12.05 -28.32
N GLU A 527 10.41 -13.37 -28.42
CA GLU A 527 10.90 -14.17 -27.29
C GLU A 527 12.39 -13.87 -26.99
N GLY A 528 12.65 -12.93 -26.07
CA GLY A 528 14.00 -12.54 -25.68
C GLY A 528 14.66 -11.54 -26.65
N ARG A 529 15.88 -11.11 -26.28
CA ARG A 529 16.64 -10.06 -26.98
C ARG A 529 16.88 -10.38 -28.46
N GLN A 530 16.19 -9.69 -29.37
CA GLN A 530 16.79 -9.30 -30.64
C GLN A 530 16.47 -7.86 -31.05
N THR A 531 17.52 -7.15 -31.43
CA THR A 531 17.57 -5.71 -31.72
C THR A 531 17.61 -5.45 -33.22
N SER A 532 16.80 -4.51 -33.68
CA SER A 532 16.98 -3.82 -34.97
C SER A 532 16.35 -2.42 -34.89
N SER A 533 17.07 -1.47 -34.30
CA SER A 533 16.69 -0.05 -34.11
C SER A 533 15.50 0.27 -33.18
N GLY A 534 15.69 0.10 -31.85
CA GLY A 534 14.86 0.82 -30.88
C GLY A 534 14.89 0.35 -29.42
N SER A 535 14.11 1.02 -28.56
CA SER A 535 14.19 0.98 -27.09
C SER A 535 13.49 -0.23 -26.46
N LEU A 536 14.14 -0.86 -25.49
CA LEU A 536 13.56 -1.97 -24.70
C LEU A 536 12.58 -1.42 -23.65
N LEU A 537 11.34 -1.94 -23.59
CA LEU A 537 10.31 -1.47 -22.66
C LEU A 537 9.99 -2.45 -21.52
N GLY A 538 10.26 -3.74 -21.68
CA GLY A 538 10.04 -4.73 -20.60
C GLY A 538 9.91 -6.17 -21.09
N ARG A 539 9.59 -7.05 -20.14
CA ARG A 539 9.27 -8.47 -20.39
C ARG A 539 7.85 -8.78 -19.94
N LEU A 540 7.18 -9.60 -20.72
CA LEU A 540 5.76 -9.93 -20.62
C LEU A 540 5.65 -11.46 -20.59
N GLU A 541 4.79 -12.01 -19.76
CA GLU A 541 4.79 -13.42 -19.44
C GLU A 541 3.31 -13.90 -19.12
N THR A 542 2.84 -15.15 -19.44
CA THR A 542 1.46 -15.72 -19.17
C THR A 542 1.27 -17.00 -18.24
N GLN A 543 0.29 -17.89 -18.44
CA GLN A 543 -0.40 -18.65 -17.35
C GLN A 543 0.23 -20.02 -16.89
N ASP A 544 0.91 -20.11 -15.72
CA ASP A 544 1.15 -21.35 -14.90
C ASP A 544 1.97 -21.14 -13.59
N GLY A 545 2.71 -20.03 -13.45
CA GLY A 545 3.50 -19.69 -12.24
C GLY A 545 5.01 -19.63 -12.40
N LEU A 546 5.50 -19.91 -13.61
CA LEU A 546 6.87 -19.63 -14.05
C LEU A 546 6.91 -18.37 -14.91
N ILE A 547 6.07 -17.39 -14.56
CA ILE A 547 5.93 -16.19 -15.35
C ILE A 547 5.77 -14.95 -14.48
N ASP A 548 6.53 -13.93 -14.86
CA ASP A 548 6.62 -12.64 -14.20
C ASP A 548 6.73 -11.53 -15.26
N CYS A 549 5.84 -10.55 -15.19
CA CYS A 549 5.98 -9.32 -15.96
C CYS A 549 6.75 -8.32 -15.11
N GLU A 550 8.03 -8.62 -14.88
CA GLU A 550 8.98 -7.66 -14.32
C GLU A 550 9.09 -6.46 -15.28
N PRO A 551 8.59 -5.25 -14.94
CA PRO A 551 9.46 -4.11 -15.10
C PRO A 551 10.75 -4.43 -14.36
N VAL A 552 11.90 -3.96 -14.85
CA VAL A 552 13.13 -3.99 -14.04
C VAL A 552 13.01 -2.90 -12.98
N LEU A 553 12.11 -3.10 -12.01
CA LEU A 553 11.96 -2.30 -10.82
C LEU A 553 13.14 -2.64 -9.91
N GLY A 554 13.94 -1.62 -9.59
CA GLY A 554 15.13 -1.79 -8.78
C GLY A 554 14.82 -1.92 -7.28
N TRP A 555 15.63 -1.23 -6.48
CA TRP A 555 15.40 -0.95 -5.06
C TRP A 555 15.78 -2.07 -4.09
N GLU A 556 17.02 -2.55 -4.24
CA GLU A 556 17.94 -2.61 -3.09
C GLU A 556 19.42 -2.39 -3.47
N GLU A 557 19.79 -2.59 -4.76
CA GLU A 557 21.12 -2.23 -5.31
C GLU A 557 21.14 -0.92 -6.15
N ASP A 558 20.16 -0.02 -5.96
CA ASP A 558 20.03 1.29 -6.65
C ASP A 558 21.21 2.26 -6.46
N ARG A 559 22.24 1.87 -5.71
CA ARG A 559 23.49 2.62 -5.52
C ARG A 559 24.53 2.40 -6.63
N ALA A 560 24.32 1.48 -7.59
CA ALA A 560 25.40 0.97 -8.45
C ALA A 560 25.17 0.91 -9.98
N LEU A 561 24.03 1.38 -10.53
CA LEU A 561 23.63 1.21 -11.95
C LEU A 561 24.67 1.55 -13.05
N PHE A 562 25.59 2.50 -12.82
CA PHE A 562 26.67 2.79 -13.78
C PHE A 562 27.76 1.70 -13.85
N TRP A 563 27.97 0.93 -12.78
CA TRP A 563 29.10 -0.01 -12.66
C TRP A 563 28.76 -1.45 -13.03
N GLU A 564 27.50 -1.85 -12.96
CA GLU A 564 27.06 -3.22 -13.26
C GLU A 564 26.93 -3.51 -14.76
N THR A 565 26.72 -2.48 -15.58
CA THR A 565 26.67 -2.61 -17.04
C THR A 565 28.04 -2.56 -17.71
N ALA A 566 29.07 -2.07 -17.00
CA ALA A 566 30.44 -1.83 -17.50
C ALA A 566 30.51 -1.01 -18.81
N ALA A 567 29.46 -0.23 -19.13
CA ALA A 567 29.34 0.52 -20.37
C ALA A 567 29.29 2.02 -20.08
N SER A 568 30.36 2.74 -20.43
CA SER A 568 30.36 4.20 -20.43
C SER A 568 29.40 4.75 -21.49
N PRO A 569 28.73 5.89 -21.26
CA PRO A 569 27.95 6.58 -22.29
C PRO A 569 28.76 6.75 -23.59
N ALA A 570 28.12 6.66 -24.76
CA ALA A 570 28.81 6.68 -26.04
C ALA A 570 29.58 8.00 -26.33
N TRP A 571 29.21 9.09 -25.65
CA TRP A 571 29.88 10.38 -25.68
C TRP A 571 31.05 10.51 -24.68
N ALA A 572 31.18 9.58 -23.72
CA ALA A 572 32.20 9.64 -22.70
C ALA A 572 33.55 9.17 -23.26
N GLN A 573 34.53 10.07 -23.21
CA GLN A 573 35.90 9.83 -23.67
C GLN A 573 36.74 9.06 -22.65
N ALA A 574 36.52 9.35 -21.36
CA ALA A 574 37.13 8.64 -20.25
C ALA A 574 36.16 8.60 -19.06
N TRP A 575 36.37 7.66 -18.15
CA TRP A 575 35.51 7.41 -17.00
C TRP A 575 36.28 6.71 -15.89
N GLY A 576 35.77 6.79 -14.66
CA GLY A 576 36.41 6.22 -13.50
C GLY A 576 35.64 6.46 -12.20
N LYS A 577 36.27 6.13 -11.07
CA LYS A 577 35.75 6.37 -9.73
C LYS A 577 36.87 6.95 -8.88
N ASP A 578 36.56 7.97 -8.07
CA ASP A 578 37.45 8.48 -7.03
C ASP A 578 36.68 8.63 -5.71
N GLU A 579 37.26 9.34 -4.73
CA GLU A 579 36.65 9.56 -3.41
C GLU A 579 35.32 10.33 -3.45
N TYR A 580 35.06 11.09 -4.53
CA TYR A 580 33.81 11.83 -4.77
C TYR A 580 32.83 11.04 -5.65
N GLY A 581 33.05 9.72 -5.82
CA GLY A 581 32.16 8.83 -6.54
C GLY A 581 32.47 8.69 -8.04
N PRO A 582 31.50 8.19 -8.83
CA PRO A 582 31.70 7.90 -10.25
C PRO A 582 31.86 9.18 -11.06
N TRP A 583 32.73 9.15 -12.06
CA TRP A 583 32.93 10.26 -12.99
C TRP A 583 33.08 9.80 -14.44
N VAL A 584 32.69 10.69 -15.35
CA VAL A 584 32.88 10.59 -16.80
C VAL A 584 33.39 11.92 -17.33
N THR A 585 34.07 11.91 -18.47
CA THR A 585 34.54 13.13 -19.15
C THR A 585 34.21 13.13 -20.63
N PHE A 586 33.92 14.30 -21.18
CA PHE A 586 33.92 14.55 -22.63
C PHE A 586 34.94 15.62 -22.99
N GLN A 587 35.31 15.71 -24.28
CA GLN A 587 36.23 16.74 -24.78
C GLN A 587 35.63 17.52 -25.96
N ILE A 588 35.75 18.84 -25.92
CA ILE A 588 35.45 19.77 -27.02
C ILE A 588 36.72 20.57 -27.32
N GLY A 589 37.28 20.42 -28.52
CA GLY A 589 38.57 21.04 -28.85
C GLY A 589 39.69 20.49 -27.97
N ASP A 590 40.33 21.35 -27.18
CA ASP A 590 41.35 21.02 -26.18
C ASP A 590 40.82 21.12 -24.72
N VAL A 591 39.49 21.20 -24.54
CA VAL A 591 38.83 21.34 -23.23
C VAL A 591 38.20 20.01 -22.84
N VAL A 592 38.58 19.48 -21.66
CA VAL A 592 37.99 18.28 -21.06
C VAL A 592 37.07 18.72 -19.92
N GLN A 593 35.80 18.35 -19.96
CA GLN A 593 34.83 18.58 -18.88
C GLN A 593 34.53 17.27 -18.16
N ARG A 594 34.43 17.30 -16.83
CA ARG A 594 34.03 16.16 -16.01
C ARG A 594 32.60 16.30 -15.48
N LEU A 595 31.92 15.16 -15.38
CA LEU A 595 30.61 15.01 -14.75
C LEU A 595 30.68 13.93 -13.66
N ARG A 596 29.80 14.05 -12.66
CA ARG A 596 29.60 13.14 -11.54
C ARG A 596 28.24 12.49 -11.61
N TRP A 597 28.15 11.23 -11.22
CA TRP A 597 26.90 10.52 -11.10
C TRP A 597 26.22 10.86 -9.76
N CYS A 598 25.08 11.54 -9.82
CA CYS A 598 24.15 11.62 -8.69
C CYS A 598 23.13 10.47 -8.86
N PRO A 599 23.09 9.49 -7.93
CA PRO A 599 22.20 8.33 -8.03
C PRO A 599 20.72 8.73 -7.85
N PRO A 600 19.76 7.86 -8.22
CA PRO A 600 18.37 8.05 -7.80
C PRO A 600 18.29 8.00 -6.27
N GLY A 601 17.30 8.68 -5.69
CA GLY A 601 17.17 8.75 -4.24
C GLY A 601 16.07 9.68 -3.75
N ARG A 602 15.92 9.76 -2.43
CA ARG A 602 14.98 10.66 -1.75
C ARG A 602 15.70 11.58 -0.77
N PHE A 603 15.25 12.82 -0.65
CA PHE A 603 15.76 13.78 0.33
C PHE A 603 14.69 14.82 0.70
N LEU A 604 14.87 15.48 1.85
CA LEU A 604 13.89 16.43 2.40
C LEU A 604 14.17 17.87 1.94
N MET A 605 13.86 18.25 0.71
CA MET A 605 14.22 19.56 0.13
C MET A 605 13.79 20.75 1.02
N GLY A 606 14.66 21.75 1.16
CA GLY A 606 14.47 22.99 1.93
C GLY A 606 15.09 23.01 3.34
N SER A 607 15.10 24.17 3.98
CA SER A 607 15.81 24.45 5.24
C SER A 607 14.95 24.24 6.50
N PRO A 608 15.51 23.73 7.62
CA PRO A 608 14.82 23.70 8.90
C PRO A 608 14.44 25.11 9.38
N LYS A 609 13.33 25.23 10.12
CA LYS A 609 12.79 26.53 10.57
C LYS A 609 13.79 27.40 11.34
N ASP A 610 14.73 26.77 12.03
CA ASP A 610 15.69 27.41 12.93
C ASP A 610 17.09 27.62 12.28
N GLU A 611 17.24 27.39 10.97
CA GLU A 611 18.52 27.54 10.28
C GLU A 611 18.95 29.03 10.13
N PRO A 612 20.16 29.41 10.60
CA PRO A 612 20.63 30.79 10.52
C PRO A 612 20.87 31.25 9.07
N GLY A 613 20.15 32.29 8.64
CA GLY A 613 20.28 32.89 7.30
C GLY A 613 19.20 32.49 6.30
N ARG A 614 18.37 31.51 6.64
CA ARG A 614 17.19 31.05 5.89
C ARG A 614 16.26 32.18 5.45
N TRP A 615 15.79 32.12 4.21
CA TRP A 615 14.71 32.97 3.68
C TRP A 615 13.33 32.30 3.76
N ASN A 616 12.27 33.12 3.67
CA ASN A 616 10.89 32.67 3.90
C ASN A 616 10.36 31.69 2.85
N ASN A 617 10.97 31.64 1.66
CA ASN A 617 10.59 30.77 0.54
C ASN A 617 11.22 29.37 0.61
N GLU A 618 12.16 29.10 1.52
CA GLU A 618 12.82 27.80 1.66
C GLU A 618 12.00 26.81 2.53
N SER A 619 10.66 26.92 2.50
CA SER A 619 9.77 26.12 3.35
C SER A 619 8.35 25.98 2.78
N PRO A 620 7.62 24.92 3.14
CA PRO A 620 7.99 23.86 4.10
C PRO A 620 9.07 22.91 3.57
N GLN A 621 9.84 22.33 4.49
CA GLN A 621 10.62 21.14 4.19
C GLN A 621 9.69 20.03 3.71
N HIS A 622 10.00 19.40 2.57
CA HIS A 622 9.16 18.39 1.95
C HIS A 622 10.00 17.28 1.32
N GLU A 623 9.51 16.04 1.32
CA GLU A 623 10.24 14.92 0.69
C GLU A 623 10.15 15.05 -0.84
N VAL A 624 11.31 14.96 -1.49
CA VAL A 624 11.45 14.91 -2.94
C VAL A 624 12.14 13.60 -3.30
N VAL A 625 11.60 12.93 -4.32
CA VAL A 625 12.12 11.67 -4.85
C VAL A 625 12.61 11.89 -6.27
N LEU A 626 13.89 11.64 -6.51
CA LEU A 626 14.50 11.59 -7.84
C LEU A 626 14.52 10.12 -8.27
N GLY A 627 13.56 9.75 -9.14
CA GLY A 627 13.36 8.36 -9.57
C GLY A 627 14.42 7.84 -10.55
N GLU A 628 15.23 8.73 -11.13
CA GLU A 628 16.31 8.41 -12.06
C GLU A 628 17.60 9.10 -11.61
N GLY A 629 18.74 8.42 -11.77
CA GLY A 629 20.06 9.02 -11.56
C GLY A 629 20.49 9.86 -12.76
N PHE A 630 21.34 10.85 -12.52
CA PHE A 630 21.72 11.85 -13.52
C PHE A 630 23.19 12.26 -13.39
N TRP A 631 23.73 12.83 -14.47
CA TRP A 631 25.08 13.36 -14.49
C TRP A 631 25.07 14.88 -14.28
N LEU A 632 25.82 15.36 -13.29
CA LEU A 632 26.01 16.79 -13.02
C LEU A 632 27.47 17.17 -13.28
N PHE A 633 27.75 18.35 -13.84
CA PHE A 633 29.13 18.82 -13.98
C PHE A 633 29.78 18.96 -12.59
N ASP A 634 31.03 18.53 -12.44
CA ASP A 634 31.76 18.65 -11.16
C ASP A 634 32.17 20.09 -10.81
N THR A 635 32.02 20.99 -11.78
CA THR A 635 32.44 22.37 -11.79
C THR A 635 31.39 23.19 -12.56
N PRO A 636 31.13 24.46 -12.19
CA PRO A 636 30.35 25.35 -13.06
C PRO A 636 31.05 25.51 -14.41
N VAL A 637 30.28 25.68 -15.50
CA VAL A 637 30.80 25.80 -16.87
C VAL A 637 31.94 26.81 -16.93
N THR A 638 33.13 26.35 -17.31
CA THR A 638 34.33 27.20 -17.35
C THR A 638 34.30 28.13 -18.56
N GLN A 639 35.02 29.25 -18.47
CA GLN A 639 35.19 30.18 -19.58
C GLN A 639 35.82 29.50 -20.80
N LYS A 640 36.78 28.58 -20.58
CA LYS A 640 37.39 27.79 -21.66
C LYS A 640 36.37 26.89 -22.36
N LEU A 641 35.52 26.19 -21.60
CA LEU A 641 34.48 25.33 -22.19
C LEU A 641 33.42 26.15 -22.93
N TRP A 642 32.96 27.26 -22.35
CA TRP A 642 32.02 28.16 -23.00
C TRP A 642 32.56 28.64 -24.35
N GLN A 643 33.80 29.11 -24.38
CA GLN A 643 34.44 29.60 -25.60
C GLN A 643 34.68 28.50 -26.64
N ALA A 644 34.95 27.27 -26.23
CA ALA A 644 35.09 26.13 -27.14
C ALA A 644 33.74 25.70 -27.79
N VAL A 645 32.61 25.98 -27.15
CA VAL A 645 31.26 25.69 -27.67
C VAL A 645 30.69 26.85 -28.48
N MET A 646 30.71 28.06 -27.91
CA MET A 646 30.04 29.27 -28.44
C MET A 646 30.93 30.12 -29.36
N GLY A 647 32.25 30.00 -29.23
CA GLY A 647 33.24 30.77 -30.00
C GLY A 647 33.64 32.12 -29.39
N ASP A 648 32.97 32.57 -28.32
CA ASP A 648 33.23 33.83 -27.62
C ASP A 648 33.34 33.64 -26.09
N ASN A 649 33.59 34.72 -25.34
CA ASN A 649 33.71 34.68 -23.89
C ASN A 649 33.20 36.01 -23.30
N PRO A 650 31.96 36.05 -22.75
CA PRO A 650 31.34 37.29 -22.25
C PRO A 650 31.84 37.73 -20.87
N SER A 651 32.58 36.88 -20.15
CA SER A 651 32.91 37.12 -18.74
C SER A 651 33.76 38.36 -18.50
N ARG A 652 33.45 39.08 -17.42
CA ARG A 652 34.23 40.20 -16.90
C ARG A 652 35.50 39.72 -16.19
N PHE A 653 35.43 38.63 -15.44
CA PHE A 653 36.54 38.10 -14.64
C PHE A 653 37.34 37.04 -15.39
N LYS A 654 38.22 37.47 -16.31
CA LYS A 654 38.95 36.57 -17.21
C LYS A 654 39.84 35.54 -16.51
N GLY A 655 39.77 34.31 -17.01
CA GLY A 655 40.67 33.19 -16.71
C GLY A 655 40.04 31.87 -17.14
N ASP A 656 40.77 31.05 -17.87
CA ASP A 656 40.26 29.86 -18.58
C ASP A 656 39.46 28.90 -17.67
N ASP A 657 40.03 28.56 -16.51
CA ASP A 657 39.43 27.65 -15.52
C ASP A 657 38.42 28.33 -14.57
N ARG A 658 38.11 29.62 -14.76
CA ARG A 658 37.09 30.32 -13.98
C ARG A 658 35.70 30.00 -14.54
N PRO A 659 34.64 30.05 -13.71
CA PRO A 659 33.27 29.98 -14.21
C PRO A 659 33.01 31.09 -15.23
N VAL A 660 32.19 30.78 -16.24
CA VAL A 660 31.61 31.79 -17.12
C VAL A 660 30.56 32.59 -16.34
N GLU A 661 30.61 33.91 -16.48
CA GLU A 661 29.63 34.86 -15.97
C GLU A 661 29.38 35.99 -17.00
N GLN A 662 28.44 36.89 -16.71
CA GLN A 662 27.76 37.75 -17.71
C GLN A 662 26.93 36.97 -18.75
N VAL A 663 26.45 35.77 -18.40
CA VAL A 663 25.54 34.96 -19.23
C VAL A 663 24.13 34.98 -18.64
N SER A 664 23.11 35.07 -19.50
CA SER A 664 21.71 34.93 -19.12
C SER A 664 21.25 33.47 -19.14
N TRP A 665 20.03 33.22 -18.69
CA TRP A 665 19.40 31.90 -18.79
C TRP A 665 19.23 31.49 -20.27
N ASP A 666 18.83 32.43 -21.15
CA ASP A 666 18.66 32.18 -22.59
C ASP A 666 19.99 31.86 -23.28
N ASP A 667 21.07 32.58 -22.94
CA ASP A 667 22.42 32.26 -23.43
C ASP A 667 22.85 30.86 -23.02
N THR A 668 22.46 30.44 -21.80
CA THR A 668 22.77 29.11 -21.28
C THR A 668 21.99 28.00 -21.99
N GLN A 669 20.73 28.25 -22.38
CA GLN A 669 19.98 27.35 -23.27
C GLN A 669 20.64 27.24 -24.64
N ALA A 670 21.12 28.35 -25.21
CA ALA A 670 21.85 28.32 -26.47
C ALA A 670 23.14 27.49 -26.36
N PHE A 671 23.93 27.67 -25.30
CA PHE A 671 25.12 26.84 -25.01
C PHE A 671 24.78 25.34 -24.94
N ILE A 672 23.70 24.97 -24.25
CA ILE A 672 23.23 23.58 -24.15
C ILE A 672 22.89 23.01 -25.53
N VAL A 673 22.13 23.74 -26.36
CA VAL A 673 21.77 23.30 -27.72
C VAL A 673 23.01 23.12 -28.60
N TRP A 674 23.96 24.06 -28.56
CA TRP A 674 25.20 23.97 -29.33
C TRP A 674 26.12 22.83 -28.85
N LEU A 675 26.17 22.54 -27.55
CA LEU A 675 26.97 21.44 -27.01
C LEU A 675 26.34 20.08 -27.34
N ASN A 676 25.03 19.91 -27.18
CA ASN A 676 24.32 18.69 -27.58
C ASN A 676 24.40 18.43 -29.11
N GLY A 677 24.41 19.49 -29.92
CA GLY A 677 24.68 19.39 -31.37
C GLY A 677 26.11 18.95 -31.71
N LYS A 678 27.08 19.14 -30.83
CA LYS A 678 28.47 18.67 -30.97
C LYS A 678 28.69 17.27 -30.38
N LEU A 679 27.92 16.89 -29.36
CA LEU A 679 27.96 15.58 -28.69
C LEU A 679 26.57 14.93 -28.68
N PRO A 680 26.17 14.25 -29.77
CA PRO A 680 24.91 13.52 -29.83
C PRO A 680 24.81 12.48 -28.71
N GLY A 681 23.69 12.45 -28.01
CA GLY A 681 23.43 11.55 -26.88
C GLY A 681 23.98 12.02 -25.52
N LEU A 682 24.61 13.20 -25.43
CA LEU A 682 24.92 13.82 -24.12
C LEU A 682 23.65 14.30 -23.41
N GLU A 683 22.67 14.80 -24.17
CA GLU A 683 21.35 15.25 -23.69
C GLU A 683 21.44 16.21 -22.49
N LEU A 684 22.44 17.09 -22.49
CA LEU A 684 22.67 18.06 -21.44
C LEU A 684 21.44 18.96 -21.27
N SER A 685 21.11 19.28 -20.02
CA SER A 685 20.13 20.27 -19.62
C SER A 685 20.63 21.04 -18.40
N LEU A 686 19.89 22.07 -17.99
CA LEU A 686 20.07 22.63 -16.64
C LEU A 686 19.49 21.66 -15.61
N PRO A 687 20.15 21.47 -14.44
CA PRO A 687 19.53 20.73 -13.35
C PRO A 687 18.29 21.48 -12.85
N SER A 688 17.26 20.71 -12.44
CA SER A 688 16.18 21.27 -11.63
C SER A 688 16.71 21.71 -10.25
N GLU A 689 15.98 22.59 -9.57
CA GLU A 689 16.32 23.05 -8.22
C GLU A 689 16.50 21.87 -7.24
N ALA A 690 15.63 20.87 -7.34
CA ALA A 690 15.71 19.62 -6.58
C ALA A 690 16.97 18.78 -6.90
N GLN A 691 17.32 18.63 -8.18
CA GLN A 691 18.55 17.93 -8.58
C GLN A 691 19.81 18.67 -8.10
N TRP A 692 19.77 20.01 -8.13
CA TRP A 692 20.87 20.84 -7.68
C TRP A 692 21.06 20.77 -6.16
N GLU A 693 19.99 20.89 -5.38
CA GLU A 693 20.04 20.76 -3.92
C GLU A 693 20.43 19.33 -3.47
N TYR A 694 19.97 18.29 -4.20
CA TYR A 694 20.29 16.89 -3.91
C TYR A 694 21.80 16.58 -3.98
N CYS A 695 22.52 17.16 -4.95
CA CYS A 695 23.96 16.93 -5.11
C CYS A 695 24.85 17.82 -4.20
N LEU A 696 24.28 18.67 -3.33
CA LEU A 696 25.08 19.54 -2.45
C LEU A 696 25.51 18.86 -1.13
N PRO A 697 26.73 19.09 -0.61
CA PRO A 697 27.27 18.32 0.52
C PRO A 697 26.65 18.59 1.91
N CYS A 698 25.68 19.49 2.04
CA CYS A 698 25.19 19.99 3.32
C CYS A 698 24.32 19.00 4.12
N ARG A 699 24.23 17.73 3.69
CA ARG A 699 23.51 16.69 4.43
C ARG A 699 24.31 15.39 4.50
N ASN A 700 24.79 15.11 5.71
CA ASN A 700 25.35 13.83 6.11
C ASN A 700 24.47 12.69 5.58
N HIS A 701 24.96 11.98 4.57
CA HIS A 701 24.54 10.61 4.38
C HIS A 701 25.08 9.83 5.58
N ASP A 702 24.19 9.17 6.33
CA ASP A 702 24.62 8.35 7.47
C ASP A 702 25.60 7.29 6.99
N SER A 703 26.85 7.44 7.40
CA SER A 703 27.97 6.57 7.04
C SER A 703 27.94 5.32 7.91
N SER A 704 26.96 4.44 7.66
CA SER A 704 26.85 3.13 8.29
C SER A 704 26.25 2.06 7.36
N VAL A 705 26.99 1.74 6.28
CA VAL A 705 27.00 0.42 5.61
C VAL A 705 28.45 0.13 5.24
#